data_AF-A4TVU8-F1
#
_entry.id   AF-A4TVU8-F1
#
_cell.length_a   1.000
_cell.length_b   1.000
_cell.length_c   1.000
_cell.angle_alpha   90.00
_cell.angle_beta   90.00
_cell.angle_gamma   90.00
#
_symmetry.space_group_name_H-M   'P 1'
#
loop_
_entity.id
_entity.type
_entity.pdbx_description
1 polymer ?
#
loop_
_entity_poly.entity_id
_entity_poly.type
_entity_poly.pdbx_seq_one_letter_code
_entity_poly.pdbx_strand_id
1 'polypeptide(L)'
;MAEAAEANEGVQESVAVAGPPGVLRERYTIRSNQPIPELSTPNAEAFVAEDKRDSNRQLYALICRPELPPRVNVMRALKGLQAPGLVQLVEWGAMNWPPLGRQCMTVVYERPIGKRMMTSLRQEFRRIDEYDIGRKVIEPLMAAIKELTNRGITHRAIRATNLFYMDDAGERLALGDCVSTPPAFDQPLVFESVEAGMANPVARGSGTYSDDLYALGVTIIFVYLGRNPVAHMDEDTLLKMKIQQGSYATLVGDERLPLALVELLRGLLCDDPYQRWNIEALDLWLSGRRLSPLQQRVEKRAARGFPFNGKEYFNCRELSQAMAKNWEAAIPPILEGKLELWLRRAVEDKDRAQVVSDVVRMALTGSGDKRSASDLMLCKVLNILDPTAPIRYKGFNAMPDGFGSALAAVMAQKGDTRLLVEIILREVPRLWFEARHSYLPDNSLMEGNFRELKNYLSQTGMGFGLERCLYELNDALPCQSPLLGEDYVVDLKELLPALNAAAAKRSDSKQPPVDRHIAAFMGARARSDIDRNLTGLNDPEPSKSLVALLNMYAVFQYRLGPESLPGLAAWCGALAGPVVGAFHSRDRRKELEKELPKIIRRGSVVEIYNLLENQEAREKDHNEFAWAQAQYQAAEDEIKRVQTDIDERHDEGDRAGRQAAAVIGILIAMITTTIVVILRVW
;
A
#
# COMPACT_ATOMS: atom_id res chain seq x y z
N MET A 1 -2.72 19.96 0.88
CA MET A 1 -2.15 18.89 0.03
C MET A 1 -1.52 19.41 -1.27
N ALA A 2 -1.51 20.73 -1.53
CA ALA A 2 -0.75 21.37 -2.61
C ALA A 2 0.58 22.01 -2.13
N GLU A 3 0.82 22.13 -0.82
CA GLU A 3 2.01 22.81 -0.26
C GLU A 3 3.29 21.96 -0.21
N ALA A 4 3.26 20.69 -0.64
CA ALA A 4 4.46 19.87 -0.66
C ALA A 4 5.31 20.04 -1.95
N ALA A 5 4.88 20.88 -2.89
CA ALA A 5 5.52 21.04 -4.21
C ALA A 5 6.26 22.39 -4.41
N GLU A 6 6.16 23.35 -3.48
CA GLU A 6 6.78 24.68 -3.62
C GLU A 6 7.95 24.96 -2.64
N ALA A 7 8.53 23.92 -2.03
CA ALA A 7 9.80 24.06 -1.31
C ALA A 7 10.98 23.72 -2.23
N ASN A 8 11.28 24.59 -3.19
CA ASN A 8 12.52 24.50 -3.95
C ASN A 8 13.18 25.87 -4.11
N GLU A 9 13.59 26.48 -3.00
CA GLU A 9 14.73 27.39 -2.96
C GLU A 9 15.49 27.16 -1.65
N GLY A 10 16.61 26.43 -1.76
CA GLY A 10 17.50 26.13 -0.64
C GLY A 10 17.97 24.69 -0.67
N VAL A 11 18.80 24.33 -1.66
CA VAL A 11 19.73 23.20 -1.48
C VAL A 11 20.71 23.66 -0.41
N GLN A 12 20.35 23.51 0.87
CA GLN A 12 21.36 23.36 1.91
C GLN A 12 22.10 22.08 1.55
N GLU A 13 23.35 22.22 1.11
CA GLU A 13 24.31 21.12 1.11
C GLU A 13 24.39 20.58 2.54
N SER A 14 23.54 19.60 2.86
CA SER A 14 23.73 18.78 4.04
C SER A 14 25.00 17.98 3.79
N VAL A 15 26.11 18.44 4.35
CA VAL A 15 27.35 17.68 4.40
C VAL A 15 27.00 16.33 5.01
N ALA A 16 27.03 15.27 4.18
CA ALA A 16 26.70 13.92 4.60
C ALA A 16 27.57 13.58 5.82
N VAL A 17 26.95 13.26 6.95
CA VAL A 17 27.65 12.84 8.15
C VAL A 17 28.44 11.58 7.78
N ALA A 18 29.77 11.70 7.74
CA ALA A 18 30.66 10.62 7.36
C ALA A 18 30.63 9.51 8.42
N GLY A 19 29.71 8.56 8.25
CA GLY A 19 29.64 7.31 9.02
C GLY A 19 30.55 6.22 8.46
N PRO A 20 30.64 5.05 9.12
CA PRO A 20 31.30 3.87 8.54
C PRO A 20 30.60 3.43 7.23
N PRO A 21 31.27 2.65 6.36
CA PRO A 21 30.68 2.18 5.12
C PRO A 21 29.50 1.24 5.37
N GLY A 22 28.49 1.30 4.51
CA GLY A 22 27.42 0.30 4.45
C GLY A 22 27.91 -0.97 3.75
N VAL A 23 27.35 -2.13 4.10
CA VAL A 23 27.66 -3.39 3.44
C VAL A 23 26.38 -4.08 3.00
N LEU A 24 26.20 -4.21 1.68
CA LEU A 24 25.06 -4.89 1.07
C LEU A 24 25.44 -6.34 0.73
N ARG A 25 24.60 -7.30 1.17
CA ARG A 25 24.74 -8.74 0.90
C ARG A 25 26.13 -9.30 1.23
N GLU A 26 26.78 -8.74 2.25
CA GLU A 26 28.15 -9.07 2.69
C GLU A 26 29.25 -8.87 1.61
N ARG A 27 28.89 -8.43 0.40
CA ARG A 27 29.74 -8.40 -0.79
C ARG A 27 30.04 -6.99 -1.26
N TYR A 28 29.05 -6.11 -1.32
CA TYR A 28 29.22 -4.77 -1.85
C TYR A 28 29.43 -3.79 -0.71
N THR A 29 30.54 -3.07 -0.73
CA THR A 29 30.87 -2.05 0.28
C THR A 29 30.53 -0.68 -0.29
N ILE A 30 29.65 0.07 0.38
CA ILE A 30 29.21 1.40 -0.05
C ILE A 30 29.91 2.45 0.81
N ARG A 31 30.69 3.31 0.18
CA ARG A 31 31.52 4.33 0.83
C ARG A 31 30.70 5.59 1.12
N SER A 32 30.15 5.68 2.32
CA SER A 32 29.44 6.85 2.87
C SER A 32 30.22 8.17 2.78
N ASN A 33 31.55 8.12 2.77
CA ASN A 33 32.43 9.29 2.64
C ASN A 33 32.82 9.63 1.18
N GLN A 34 32.30 8.91 0.19
CA GLN A 34 32.57 9.14 -1.23
C GLN A 34 31.24 9.28 -2.00
N PRO A 35 30.48 10.38 -1.78
CA PRO A 35 29.29 10.66 -2.58
C PRO A 35 29.66 10.98 -4.03
N ILE A 36 28.75 10.69 -4.96
CA ILE A 36 28.87 10.98 -6.39
C ILE A 36 27.66 11.81 -6.84
N PRO A 37 27.60 13.13 -6.52
CA PRO A 37 26.41 13.96 -6.77
C PRO A 37 25.93 13.94 -8.23
N GLU A 38 26.86 13.82 -9.17
CA GLU A 38 26.60 13.72 -10.61
C GLU A 38 25.88 12.43 -11.06
N LEU A 39 25.79 11.41 -10.19
CA LEU A 39 25.00 10.19 -10.39
C LEU A 39 23.77 10.11 -9.47
N SER A 40 23.58 11.06 -8.55
CA SER A 40 22.39 11.12 -7.69
C SER A 40 21.13 11.41 -8.51
N THR A 41 20.00 10.87 -8.05
CA THR A 41 18.66 11.26 -8.50
C THR A 41 18.06 12.25 -7.50
N PRO A 42 16.97 12.96 -7.83
CA PRO A 42 16.33 13.89 -6.90
C PRO A 42 15.98 13.29 -5.52
N ASN A 43 15.66 11.99 -5.48
CA ASN A 43 15.22 11.29 -4.28
C ASN A 43 16.08 10.06 -3.91
N ALA A 44 17.28 9.94 -4.47
CA ALA A 44 18.27 8.95 -4.05
C ALA A 44 19.70 9.46 -4.23
N GLU A 45 20.50 9.35 -3.18
CA GLU A 45 21.89 9.81 -3.16
C GLU A 45 22.83 8.72 -3.68
N ALA A 46 23.76 9.09 -4.54
CA ALA A 46 24.75 8.18 -5.10
C ALA A 46 26.06 8.17 -4.31
N PHE A 47 26.63 6.99 -4.09
CA PHE A 47 27.91 6.76 -3.42
C PHE A 47 28.76 5.75 -4.19
N VAL A 48 30.09 5.80 -4.03
CA VAL A 48 30.98 4.78 -4.56
C VAL A 48 30.66 3.42 -3.95
N ALA A 49 30.58 2.39 -4.79
CA ALA A 49 30.39 1.00 -4.37
C ALA A 49 31.56 0.14 -4.85
N GLU A 50 32.03 -0.76 -3.98
CA GLU A 50 33.12 -1.69 -4.27
C GLU A 50 32.62 -3.13 -4.16
N ASP A 51 32.89 -3.94 -5.19
CA ASP A 51 32.62 -5.38 -5.16
C ASP A 51 33.82 -6.12 -4.55
N LYS A 52 33.62 -6.78 -3.40
CA LYS A 52 34.68 -7.58 -2.74
C LYS A 52 35.20 -8.74 -3.60
N ARG A 53 34.45 -9.19 -4.60
CA ARG A 53 34.87 -10.28 -5.50
C ARG A 53 35.63 -9.79 -6.72
N ASP A 54 35.42 -8.55 -7.14
CA ASP A 54 36.06 -7.96 -8.32
C ASP A 54 36.24 -6.45 -8.13
N SER A 55 37.42 -6.06 -7.64
CA SER A 55 37.77 -4.67 -7.38
C SER A 55 37.91 -3.82 -8.65
N ASN A 56 37.98 -4.44 -9.83
CA ASN A 56 38.13 -3.71 -11.09
C ASN A 56 36.78 -3.20 -11.63
N ARG A 57 35.65 -3.73 -11.14
CA ARG A 57 34.33 -3.24 -11.53
C ARG A 57 34.07 -1.89 -10.88
N GLN A 58 33.89 -0.87 -11.72
CA GLN A 58 33.47 0.44 -11.26
C GLN A 58 31.96 0.43 -11.02
N LEU A 59 31.56 0.54 -9.77
CA LEU A 59 30.15 0.53 -9.36
C LEU A 59 29.80 1.79 -8.59
N TYR A 60 28.51 2.12 -8.58
CA TYR A 60 27.95 3.10 -7.66
C TYR A 60 26.66 2.55 -7.05
N ALA A 61 26.30 3.04 -5.87
CA ALA A 61 25.08 2.68 -5.18
C ALA A 61 24.19 3.91 -4.99
N LEU A 62 22.89 3.74 -5.24
CA LEU A 62 21.85 4.69 -4.86
C LEU A 62 21.25 4.26 -3.51
N ILE A 63 21.20 5.20 -2.57
CA ILE A 63 20.50 5.05 -1.29
C ILE A 63 19.12 5.68 -1.43
N CYS A 64 18.07 4.85 -1.48
CA CYS A 64 16.71 5.32 -1.67
C CYS A 64 16.18 6.03 -0.42
N ARG A 65 15.42 7.11 -0.60
CA ARG A 65 14.66 7.75 0.48
C ARG A 65 13.63 6.78 1.06
N PRO A 66 13.61 6.54 2.38
CA PRO A 66 12.68 5.60 3.01
C PRO A 66 11.20 6.02 2.92
N GLU A 67 10.91 7.28 2.66
CA GLU A 67 9.56 7.84 2.61
C GLU A 67 8.83 7.54 1.28
N LEU A 68 9.54 7.00 0.29
CA LEU A 68 9.02 6.69 -1.03
C LEU A 68 9.19 5.19 -1.31
N PRO A 69 8.14 4.50 -1.79
CA PRO A 69 8.26 3.08 -2.10
C PRO A 69 9.11 2.87 -3.36
N PRO A 70 10.21 2.10 -3.28
CA PRO A 70 11.00 1.72 -4.45
C PRO A 70 10.30 0.62 -5.28
N ARG A 71 10.67 0.48 -6.56
CA ARG A 71 10.08 -0.51 -7.47
C ARG A 71 10.77 -1.88 -7.36
N VAL A 72 10.65 -2.53 -6.20
CA VAL A 72 11.35 -3.80 -5.92
C VAL A 72 11.04 -4.91 -6.93
N ASN A 73 9.79 -5.01 -7.41
CA ASN A 73 9.43 -5.98 -8.44
C ASN A 73 10.21 -5.74 -9.76
N VAL A 74 10.45 -4.48 -10.11
CA VAL A 74 11.28 -4.11 -11.27
C VAL A 74 12.76 -4.40 -10.97
N MET A 75 13.26 -4.09 -9.78
CA MET A 75 14.64 -4.45 -9.39
C MET A 75 14.90 -5.95 -9.51
N ARG A 76 13.93 -6.78 -9.09
CA ARG A 76 14.01 -8.25 -9.22
C ARG A 76 14.13 -8.70 -10.68
N ALA A 77 13.39 -8.06 -11.58
CA ALA A 77 13.36 -8.41 -13.00
C ALA A 77 14.56 -7.85 -13.80
N LEU A 78 15.15 -6.73 -13.35
CA LEU A 78 16.28 -6.06 -14.01
C LEU A 78 17.65 -6.45 -13.45
N LYS A 79 17.71 -7.10 -12.28
CA LYS A 79 18.98 -7.53 -11.68
C LYS A 79 19.78 -8.39 -12.65
N GLY A 80 20.99 -7.95 -12.96
CA GLY A 80 21.92 -8.63 -13.85
C GLY A 80 21.61 -8.50 -15.34
N LEU A 81 20.53 -7.82 -15.73
CA LEU A 81 20.18 -7.60 -17.13
C LEU A 81 21.25 -6.76 -17.83
N GLN A 82 21.72 -7.26 -18.97
CA GLN A 82 22.58 -6.52 -19.88
C GLN A 82 21.80 -6.24 -21.16
N ALA A 83 21.48 -4.97 -21.39
CA ALA A 83 20.75 -4.53 -22.56
C ALA A 83 21.36 -3.22 -23.08
N PRO A 84 21.54 -3.07 -24.40
CA PRO A 84 21.90 -1.78 -24.99
C PRO A 84 20.90 -0.71 -24.57
N GLY A 85 21.40 0.49 -24.25
CA GLY A 85 20.55 1.59 -23.85
C GLY A 85 20.09 1.58 -22.39
N LEU A 86 20.53 0.63 -21.55
CA LEU A 86 20.24 0.61 -20.10
C LEU A 86 21.53 0.53 -19.27
N VAL A 87 21.60 1.30 -18.18
CA VAL A 87 22.63 1.13 -17.15
C VAL A 87 22.33 -0.15 -16.38
N GLN A 88 23.31 -1.05 -16.27
CA GLN A 88 23.11 -2.36 -15.67
C GLN A 88 22.90 -2.26 -14.15
N LEU A 89 21.73 -2.74 -13.68
CA LEU A 89 21.48 -2.98 -12.26
C LEU A 89 22.20 -4.26 -11.83
N VAL A 90 23.20 -4.13 -10.96
CA VAL A 90 24.07 -5.24 -10.52
C VAL A 90 23.49 -5.97 -9.31
N GLU A 91 23.05 -5.22 -8.31
CA GLU A 91 22.50 -5.79 -7.07
C GLU A 91 21.52 -4.81 -6.42
N TRP A 92 20.64 -5.33 -5.57
CA TRP A 92 19.80 -4.50 -4.71
C TRP A 92 19.47 -5.21 -3.39
N GLY A 93 19.04 -4.43 -2.41
CA GLY A 93 18.52 -4.95 -1.16
C GLY A 93 18.53 -3.91 -0.05
N ALA A 94 17.86 -4.23 1.05
CA ALA A 94 17.99 -3.46 2.25
C ALA A 94 19.38 -3.68 2.88
N MET A 95 19.97 -2.60 3.37
CA MET A 95 21.12 -2.66 4.25
C MET A 95 20.99 -1.57 5.33
N ASN A 96 21.59 -1.81 6.49
CA ASN A 96 21.73 -0.75 7.48
C ASN A 96 22.63 0.32 6.88
N TRP A 97 22.10 1.54 6.74
CA TRP A 97 22.85 2.68 6.24
C TRP A 97 23.33 3.52 7.43
N PRO A 98 24.61 3.43 7.83
CA PRO A 98 25.08 4.03 9.07
C PRO A 98 24.84 5.53 9.19
N PRO A 99 24.96 6.36 8.11
CA PRO A 99 24.65 7.78 8.18
C PRO A 99 23.20 8.09 8.60
N LEU A 100 22.23 7.22 8.28
CA LEU A 100 20.82 7.39 8.69
C LEU A 100 20.44 6.53 9.90
N GLY A 101 21.32 5.63 10.36
CA GLY A 101 21.06 4.75 11.50
C GLY A 101 19.85 3.83 11.32
N ARG A 102 19.50 3.50 10.07
CA ARG A 102 18.33 2.66 9.74
C ARG A 102 18.56 1.87 8.46
N GLN A 103 17.73 0.86 8.23
CA GLN A 103 17.70 0.16 6.95
C GLN A 103 17.20 1.06 5.84
N CYS A 104 17.93 1.06 4.72
CA CYS A 104 17.55 1.73 3.49
C CYS A 104 17.62 0.74 2.34
N MET A 105 16.64 0.82 1.43
CA MET A 105 16.75 0.15 0.15
C MET A 105 17.95 0.74 -0.60
N THR A 106 18.83 -0.13 -1.07
CA THR A 106 20.04 0.23 -1.80
C THR A 106 20.05 -0.47 -3.14
N VAL A 107 20.40 0.26 -4.19
CA VAL A 107 20.50 -0.25 -5.56
C VAL A 107 21.90 -0.01 -6.07
N VAL A 108 22.59 -1.05 -6.52
CA VAL A 108 23.95 -1.00 -7.06
C VAL A 108 23.91 -1.12 -8.57
N TYR A 109 24.54 -0.17 -9.24
CA TYR A 109 24.64 -0.09 -10.69
C TYR A 109 26.10 -0.14 -11.15
N GLU A 110 26.31 -0.54 -12.41
CA GLU A 110 27.58 -0.26 -13.08
C GLU A 110 27.74 1.25 -13.28
N ARG A 111 28.93 1.76 -12.98
CA ARG A 111 29.23 3.20 -13.11
C ARG A 111 29.37 3.55 -14.60
N PRO A 112 28.60 4.53 -15.10
CA PRO A 112 28.83 5.07 -16.44
C PRO A 112 30.24 5.66 -16.53
N ILE A 113 30.92 5.39 -17.65
CA ILE A 113 32.29 5.88 -17.91
C ILE A 113 32.25 7.37 -18.28
N GLY A 114 31.30 7.74 -19.15
CA GLY A 114 31.11 9.10 -19.61
C GLY A 114 30.20 9.92 -18.72
N LYS A 115 29.94 11.16 -19.14
CA LYS A 115 29.13 12.12 -18.38
C LYS A 115 27.63 11.86 -18.52
N ARG A 116 26.86 12.42 -17.59
CA ARG A 116 25.42 12.62 -17.77
C ARG A 116 25.16 13.58 -18.94
N MET A 117 24.16 13.30 -19.76
CA MET A 117 23.77 14.12 -20.92
C MET A 117 23.41 15.55 -20.51
N MET A 118 22.55 15.70 -19.50
CA MET A 118 22.06 16.98 -19.01
C MET A 118 22.00 16.95 -17.48
N THR A 119 22.55 17.95 -16.78
CA THR A 119 22.52 18.00 -15.31
C THR A 119 21.28 18.72 -14.79
N SER A 120 20.73 19.68 -15.55
CA SER A 120 19.53 20.44 -15.20
C SER A 120 18.71 20.77 -16.44
N LEU A 121 17.38 20.85 -16.31
CA LEU A 121 16.46 21.16 -17.42
C LEU A 121 16.62 22.56 -18.03
N ARG A 122 17.39 23.45 -17.39
CA ARG A 122 17.72 24.78 -17.92
C ARG A 122 19.09 24.84 -18.62
N GLN A 123 19.87 23.76 -18.55
CA GLN A 123 21.19 23.69 -19.14
C GLN A 123 21.10 23.54 -20.66
N GLU A 124 22.02 24.18 -21.38
CA GLU A 124 22.28 23.89 -22.80
C GLU A 124 23.46 22.93 -22.95
N PHE A 125 23.42 22.09 -23.97
CA PHE A 125 24.47 21.13 -24.28
C PHE A 125 24.65 21.00 -25.80
N ARG A 126 25.76 20.37 -26.21
CA ARG A 126 26.03 20.13 -27.62
C ARG A 126 24.97 19.18 -28.18
N ARG A 127 24.13 19.70 -29.08
CA ARG A 127 23.13 18.89 -29.78
C ARG A 127 23.75 17.72 -30.54
N ILE A 128 22.99 16.64 -30.67
CA ILE A 128 23.32 15.53 -31.57
C ILE A 128 22.73 15.85 -32.95
N ASP A 129 23.58 15.72 -33.98
CA ASP A 129 23.21 16.03 -35.36
C ASP A 129 22.17 15.03 -35.91
N GLU A 130 21.41 15.46 -36.93
CA GLU A 130 20.40 14.63 -37.59
C GLU A 130 20.96 13.29 -38.07
N TYR A 131 22.18 13.28 -38.62
CA TYR A 131 22.79 12.05 -39.13
C TYR A 131 23.15 11.04 -38.03
N ASP A 132 23.34 11.52 -36.81
CA ASP A 132 23.75 10.71 -35.66
C ASP A 132 22.58 10.31 -34.76
N ILE A 133 21.45 11.04 -34.80
CA ILE A 133 20.36 10.86 -33.82
C ILE A 133 19.72 9.48 -33.88
N GLY A 134 19.58 8.90 -35.09
CA GLY A 134 19.05 7.56 -35.28
C GLY A 134 19.89 6.52 -34.53
N ARG A 135 21.18 6.47 -34.88
CA ARG A 135 22.16 5.50 -34.37
C ARG A 135 22.52 5.72 -32.90
N LYS A 136 22.72 6.98 -32.47
CA LYS A 136 23.19 7.31 -31.11
C LYS A 136 22.08 7.38 -30.07
N VAL A 137 20.84 7.65 -30.48
CA VAL A 137 19.73 7.95 -29.55
C VAL A 137 18.56 6.99 -29.79
N ILE A 138 17.97 7.00 -30.98
CA ILE A 138 16.69 6.32 -31.22
C ILE A 138 16.86 4.80 -31.10
N GLU A 139 17.83 4.21 -31.82
CA GLU A 139 18.09 2.77 -31.81
C GLU A 139 18.41 2.20 -30.42
N PRO A 140 19.38 2.74 -29.64
CA PRO A 140 19.70 2.17 -28.33
C PRO A 140 18.57 2.37 -27.32
N LEU A 141 17.90 3.53 -27.30
CA LEU A 141 16.81 3.76 -26.36
C LEU A 141 15.57 2.93 -26.70
N MET A 142 15.31 2.69 -27.98
CA MET A 142 14.25 1.78 -28.39
C MET A 142 14.58 0.33 -28.02
N ALA A 143 15.83 -0.11 -28.16
CA ALA A 143 16.26 -1.44 -27.73
C ALA A 143 16.03 -1.63 -26.22
N ALA A 144 16.36 -0.61 -25.42
CA ALA A 144 16.07 -0.58 -24.00
C ALA A 144 14.56 -0.67 -23.69
N ILE A 145 13.74 0.17 -24.32
CA ILE A 145 12.28 0.16 -24.12
C ILE A 145 11.68 -1.19 -24.50
N LYS A 146 12.10 -1.78 -25.62
CA LYS A 146 11.66 -3.11 -26.04
C LYS A 146 11.99 -4.20 -25.02
N GLU A 147 13.21 -4.20 -24.50
CA GLU A 147 13.61 -5.18 -23.49
C GLU A 147 12.77 -5.04 -22.22
N LEU A 148 12.46 -3.81 -21.80
CA LEU A 148 11.56 -3.56 -20.68
C LEU A 148 10.12 -4.01 -20.98
N THR A 149 9.59 -3.67 -22.15
CA THR A 149 8.24 -4.07 -22.58
C THR A 149 8.08 -5.58 -22.64
N ASN A 150 9.08 -6.31 -23.17
CA ASN A 150 9.08 -7.77 -23.21
C ASN A 150 9.03 -8.42 -21.82
N ARG A 151 9.41 -7.67 -20.77
CA ARG A 151 9.36 -8.09 -19.36
C ARG A 151 8.13 -7.58 -18.62
N GLY A 152 7.23 -6.86 -19.28
CA GLY A 152 6.06 -6.27 -18.61
C GLY A 152 6.39 -4.99 -17.82
N ILE A 153 7.48 -4.29 -18.14
CA ILE A 153 8.02 -3.17 -17.35
C ILE A 153 7.96 -1.88 -18.15
N THR A 154 7.48 -0.81 -17.50
CA THR A 154 7.63 0.57 -17.97
C THR A 154 8.82 1.24 -17.26
N HIS A 155 9.59 2.06 -17.97
CA HIS A 155 10.70 2.80 -17.38
C HIS A 155 10.20 3.97 -16.52
N ARG A 156 9.28 4.80 -17.03
CA ARG A 156 8.66 5.96 -16.34
C ARG A 156 9.69 6.96 -15.77
N ALA A 157 10.84 7.06 -16.43
CA ALA A 157 11.93 7.96 -16.06
C ALA A 157 12.84 8.27 -17.27
N ILE A 158 12.29 8.26 -18.48
CA ILE A 158 13.00 8.53 -19.73
C ILE A 158 13.07 10.05 -19.91
N ARG A 159 14.26 10.60 -19.71
CA ARG A 159 14.50 12.05 -19.82
C ARG A 159 15.97 12.33 -20.05
N ALA A 160 16.27 13.50 -20.63
CA ALA A 160 17.65 13.93 -20.89
C ALA A 160 18.52 13.97 -19.61
N THR A 161 17.94 14.25 -18.44
CA THR A 161 18.66 14.27 -17.17
C THR A 161 18.89 12.89 -16.54
N ASN A 162 18.36 11.83 -17.16
CA ASN A 162 18.54 10.43 -16.78
C ASN A 162 19.16 9.62 -17.93
N LEU A 163 19.98 10.27 -18.75
CA LEU A 163 20.78 9.66 -19.81
C LEU A 163 22.26 9.82 -19.50
N PHE A 164 23.01 8.74 -19.71
CA PHE A 164 24.44 8.66 -19.41
C PHE A 164 25.21 8.09 -20.61
N TYR A 165 26.41 8.61 -20.83
CA TYR A 165 27.33 8.04 -21.79
C TYR A 165 28.10 6.87 -21.16
N MET A 166 28.09 5.72 -21.84
CA MET A 166 28.76 4.50 -21.39
C MET A 166 30.19 4.36 -21.94
N ASP A 167 30.71 5.39 -22.59
CA ASP A 167 32.08 5.50 -23.08
C ASP A 167 32.56 6.95 -23.08
N ASP A 168 33.88 7.12 -23.16
CA ASP A 168 34.53 8.44 -23.25
C ASP A 168 34.32 9.13 -24.60
N ALA A 169 33.98 8.37 -25.65
CA ALA A 169 33.78 8.88 -27.00
C ALA A 169 32.43 9.61 -27.16
N GLY A 170 31.48 9.40 -26.25
CA GLY A 170 30.13 9.96 -26.33
C GLY A 170 29.26 9.27 -27.38
N GLU A 171 29.52 7.99 -27.66
CA GLU A 171 28.84 7.25 -28.74
C GLU A 171 27.69 6.37 -28.21
N ARG A 172 27.80 5.81 -27.00
CA ARG A 172 26.77 4.91 -26.43
C ARG A 172 26.00 5.57 -25.30
N LEU A 173 24.73 5.88 -25.55
CA LEU A 173 23.81 6.35 -24.52
C LEU A 173 23.08 5.22 -23.82
N ALA A 174 22.82 5.40 -22.53
CA ALA A 174 22.01 4.51 -21.73
C ALA A 174 21.11 5.28 -20.75
N LEU A 175 19.91 4.75 -20.51
CA LEU A 175 18.98 5.22 -19.49
C LEU A 175 19.47 4.79 -18.11
N GLY A 176 19.39 5.72 -17.16
CA GLY A 176 19.77 5.49 -15.77
C GLY A 176 18.67 4.85 -14.92
N ASP A 177 18.63 5.24 -13.65
CA ASP A 177 17.75 4.65 -12.66
C ASP A 177 16.26 4.84 -13.01
N CYS A 178 15.48 3.79 -12.72
CA CYS A 178 14.04 3.78 -12.89
C CYS A 178 13.32 3.08 -11.73
N VAL A 179 14.03 2.76 -10.64
CA VAL A 179 13.54 1.90 -9.57
C VAL A 179 13.65 2.52 -8.17
N SER A 180 14.45 3.58 -7.99
CA SER A 180 14.66 4.17 -6.66
C SER A 180 13.42 4.87 -6.08
N THR A 181 12.50 5.30 -6.93
CA THR A 181 11.25 5.98 -6.57
C THR A 181 10.02 5.31 -7.20
N PRO A 182 8.79 5.70 -6.81
CA PRO A 182 7.60 5.33 -7.56
C PRO A 182 7.72 5.71 -9.05
N PRO A 183 7.00 5.00 -9.94
CA PRO A 183 7.06 5.29 -11.36
C PRO A 183 6.65 6.75 -11.63
N ALA A 184 7.42 7.44 -12.47
CA ALA A 184 7.21 8.84 -12.86
C ALA A 184 7.25 9.88 -11.74
N PHE A 185 7.63 9.53 -10.51
CA PHE A 185 7.71 10.49 -9.40
C PHE A 185 8.70 11.62 -9.70
N ASP A 186 9.92 11.26 -10.09
CA ASP A 186 11.00 12.19 -10.45
C ASP A 186 10.96 12.64 -11.92
N GLN A 187 9.90 12.29 -12.65
CA GLN A 187 9.76 12.65 -14.07
C GLN A 187 9.19 14.08 -14.19
N PRO A 188 9.88 15.04 -14.82
CA PRO A 188 9.34 16.39 -14.98
C PRO A 188 8.12 16.39 -15.91
N LEU A 189 7.16 17.32 -15.70
CA LEU A 189 5.90 17.36 -16.47
C LEU A 189 6.11 17.49 -17.99
N VAL A 190 7.22 18.09 -18.43
CA VAL A 190 7.56 18.19 -19.85
C VAL A 190 7.66 16.83 -20.54
N PHE A 191 8.13 15.79 -19.83
CA PHE A 191 8.26 14.41 -20.32
C PHE A 191 7.01 13.56 -20.10
N GLU A 192 5.96 14.09 -19.48
CA GLU A 192 4.70 13.37 -19.25
C GLU A 192 3.62 13.75 -20.28
N SER A 193 2.76 12.79 -20.59
CA SER A 193 1.50 13.01 -21.31
C SER A 193 0.60 13.98 -20.54
N VAL A 194 -0.44 14.52 -21.18
CA VAL A 194 -1.38 15.44 -20.54
C VAL A 194 -2.06 14.75 -19.35
N GLU A 195 -2.44 13.48 -19.49
CA GLU A 195 -3.12 12.70 -18.48
C GLU A 195 -2.26 12.48 -17.23
N ALA A 196 -1.02 12.01 -17.42
CA ALA A 196 -0.09 11.82 -16.31
C ALA A 196 0.40 13.16 -15.73
N GLY A 197 0.51 14.21 -16.54
CA GLY A 197 0.84 15.57 -16.11
C GLY A 197 -0.25 16.21 -15.23
N MET A 198 -1.51 15.78 -15.36
CA MET A 198 -2.61 16.24 -14.48
C MET A 198 -2.58 15.57 -13.09
N ALA A 199 -1.97 14.40 -12.97
CA ALA A 199 -1.89 13.67 -11.71
C ALA A 199 -0.78 14.24 -10.81
N ASN A 200 -0.97 14.12 -9.49
CA ASN A 200 0.09 14.41 -8.53
C ASN A 200 1.30 13.50 -8.84
N PRO A 201 2.56 13.96 -8.74
CA PRO A 201 3.74 13.18 -9.14
C PRO A 201 3.80 11.77 -8.53
N VAL A 202 3.45 11.63 -7.25
CA VAL A 202 3.43 10.35 -6.51
C VAL A 202 2.27 9.42 -6.92
N ALA A 203 1.29 9.95 -7.64
CA ALA A 203 0.07 9.29 -8.02
C ALA A 203 -0.07 9.10 -9.54
N ARG A 204 1.03 9.21 -10.29
CA ARG A 204 1.06 9.03 -11.76
C ARG A 204 0.92 7.58 -12.21
N GLY A 205 1.17 6.62 -11.31
CA GLY A 205 1.06 5.20 -11.63
C GLY A 205 2.15 4.67 -12.54
N SER A 206 2.12 3.35 -12.74
CA SER A 206 3.06 2.62 -13.59
C SER A 206 2.93 3.01 -15.06
N GLY A 207 1.78 3.56 -15.46
CA GLY A 207 1.51 3.97 -16.84
C GLY A 207 1.62 2.80 -17.81
N THR A 208 1.78 3.14 -19.08
CA THR A 208 1.87 2.18 -20.19
C THR A 208 3.18 2.38 -20.95
N TYR A 209 3.52 1.44 -21.84
CA TYR A 209 4.68 1.61 -22.73
C TYR A 209 4.55 2.83 -23.65
N SER A 210 3.31 3.26 -23.93
CA SER A 210 3.02 4.47 -24.70
C SER A 210 3.52 5.74 -24.00
N ASP A 211 3.58 5.74 -22.66
CA ASP A 211 4.12 6.87 -21.90
C ASP A 211 5.65 6.94 -21.99
N ASP A 212 6.32 5.79 -22.04
CA ASP A 212 7.78 5.74 -22.29
C ASP A 212 8.13 6.20 -23.70
N LEU A 213 7.30 5.85 -24.70
CA LEU A 213 7.45 6.32 -26.08
C LEU A 213 7.20 7.83 -26.21
N TYR A 214 6.22 8.36 -25.48
CA TYR A 214 6.01 9.81 -25.38
C TYR A 214 7.26 10.49 -24.81
N ALA A 215 7.77 9.99 -23.69
CA ALA A 215 8.95 10.53 -23.01
C ALA A 215 10.21 10.42 -23.88
N LEU A 216 10.35 9.37 -24.69
CA LEU A 216 11.38 9.24 -25.73
C LEU A 216 11.25 10.36 -26.77
N GLY A 217 10.04 10.65 -27.26
CA GLY A 217 9.79 11.74 -28.19
C GLY A 217 10.25 13.10 -27.65
N VAL A 218 9.92 13.39 -26.38
CA VAL A 218 10.40 14.62 -25.72
C VAL A 218 11.92 14.62 -25.56
N THR A 219 12.50 13.48 -25.22
CA THR A 219 13.96 13.33 -25.09
C THR A 219 14.68 13.57 -26.41
N ILE A 220 14.13 13.09 -27.53
CA ILE A 220 14.65 13.34 -28.89
C ILE A 220 14.66 14.85 -29.19
N ILE A 221 13.60 15.58 -28.82
CA ILE A 221 13.55 17.05 -28.98
C ILE A 221 14.69 17.72 -28.22
N PHE A 222 14.88 17.36 -26.95
CA PHE A 222 15.95 17.95 -26.12
C PHE A 222 17.33 17.68 -26.72
N VAL A 223 17.58 16.45 -27.14
CA VAL A 223 18.87 16.01 -27.70
C VAL A 223 19.15 16.64 -29.06
N TYR A 224 18.13 16.79 -29.91
CA TYR A 224 18.26 17.43 -31.21
C TYR A 224 18.44 18.95 -31.13
N LEU A 225 17.76 19.61 -30.19
CA LEU A 225 17.87 21.06 -29.99
C LEU A 225 19.07 21.44 -29.11
N GLY A 226 19.57 20.53 -28.28
CA GLY A 226 20.62 20.80 -27.28
C GLY A 226 20.13 21.63 -26.10
N ARG A 227 18.81 21.77 -25.90
CA ARG A 227 18.19 22.61 -24.86
C ARG A 227 16.75 22.17 -24.58
N ASN A 228 16.18 22.68 -23.50
CA ASN A 228 14.74 22.61 -23.25
C ASN A 228 14.02 23.78 -23.97
N PRO A 229 13.20 23.52 -25.01
CA PRO A 229 12.54 24.57 -25.79
C PRO A 229 11.48 25.35 -25.00
N VAL A 230 10.96 24.77 -23.90
CA VAL A 230 9.90 25.35 -23.07
C VAL A 230 10.39 25.72 -21.67
N ALA A 231 11.69 25.95 -21.48
CA ALA A 231 12.29 26.31 -20.18
C ALA A 231 11.75 27.62 -19.56
N HIS A 232 11.06 28.44 -20.35
CA HIS A 232 10.45 29.69 -19.94
C HIS A 232 9.02 29.52 -19.38
N MET A 233 8.40 28.34 -19.56
CA MET A 233 7.06 28.04 -19.06
C MET A 233 7.16 27.36 -17.69
N ASP A 234 6.25 27.72 -16.78
CA ASP A 234 5.99 26.92 -15.58
C ASP A 234 5.16 25.68 -15.94
N GLU A 235 5.05 24.73 -15.01
CA GLU A 235 4.34 23.47 -15.25
C GLU A 235 2.85 23.67 -15.56
N ASP A 236 2.22 24.66 -14.92
CA ASP A 236 0.81 24.99 -15.11
C ASP A 236 0.52 25.58 -16.50
N THR A 237 1.37 26.49 -16.97
CA THR A 237 1.28 27.03 -18.33
C THR A 237 1.59 25.96 -19.36
N LEU A 238 2.61 25.12 -19.11
CA LEU A 238 2.97 24.03 -20.01
C LEU A 238 1.82 23.04 -20.18
N LEU A 239 1.22 22.57 -19.08
CA LEU A 239 0.09 21.66 -19.14
C LEU A 239 -1.10 22.28 -19.87
N LYS A 240 -1.38 23.56 -19.62
CA LYS A 240 -2.42 24.31 -20.31
C LYS A 240 -2.16 24.38 -21.83
N MET A 241 -0.93 24.69 -22.24
CA MET A 241 -0.57 24.76 -23.66
C MET A 241 -0.68 23.39 -24.32
N LYS A 242 -0.22 22.31 -23.66
CA LYS A 242 -0.40 20.93 -24.16
C LYS A 242 -1.88 20.60 -24.36
N ILE A 243 -2.78 21.01 -23.47
CA ILE A 243 -4.23 20.81 -23.62
C ILE A 243 -4.80 21.61 -24.81
N GLN A 244 -4.38 22.87 -24.97
CA GLN A 244 -4.98 23.78 -25.95
C GLN A 244 -4.46 23.58 -27.38
N GLN A 245 -3.16 23.32 -27.52
CA GLN A 245 -2.46 23.31 -28.81
C GLN A 245 -1.96 21.92 -29.19
N GLY A 246 -1.90 21.01 -28.22
CA GLY A 246 -1.30 19.69 -28.36
C GLY A 246 0.16 19.65 -27.92
N SER A 247 0.61 18.48 -27.45
CA SER A 247 1.97 18.27 -26.97
C SER A 247 3.03 18.55 -28.03
N TYR A 248 2.86 18.02 -29.24
CA TYR A 248 3.81 18.26 -30.34
C TYR A 248 3.97 19.76 -30.64
N ALA A 249 2.86 20.47 -30.85
CA ALA A 249 2.89 21.90 -31.18
C ALA A 249 3.49 22.74 -30.05
N THR A 250 3.19 22.40 -28.79
CA THR A 250 3.72 23.09 -27.62
C THR A 250 5.22 22.92 -27.46
N LEU A 251 5.73 21.69 -27.67
CA LEU A 251 7.14 21.35 -27.41
C LEU A 251 8.06 21.70 -28.59
N VAL A 252 7.57 21.60 -29.82
CA VAL A 252 8.35 21.94 -31.02
C VAL A 252 8.21 23.42 -31.38
N GLY A 253 7.00 24.00 -31.25
CA GLY A 253 6.73 25.38 -31.65
C GLY A 253 7.12 25.63 -33.12
N ASP A 254 7.89 26.69 -33.33
CA ASP A 254 8.39 27.11 -34.65
C ASP A 254 9.78 26.52 -35.00
N GLU A 255 10.29 25.57 -34.20
CA GLU A 255 11.60 24.96 -34.44
C GLU A 255 11.61 24.18 -35.77
N ARG A 256 12.71 24.34 -36.53
CA ARG A 256 12.86 23.67 -37.84
C ARG A 256 13.42 22.28 -37.66
N LEU A 257 12.57 21.28 -37.88
CA LEU A 257 12.93 19.86 -37.81
C LEU A 257 12.98 19.21 -39.21
N PRO A 258 13.89 18.26 -39.43
CA PRO A 258 13.89 17.43 -40.62
C PRO A 258 12.60 16.63 -40.75
N LEU A 259 12.15 16.39 -41.99
CA LEU A 259 10.84 15.79 -42.25
C LEU A 259 10.67 14.40 -41.61
N ALA A 260 11.75 13.61 -41.54
CA ALA A 260 11.75 12.32 -40.87
C ALA A 260 11.47 12.46 -39.35
N LEU A 261 12.12 13.41 -38.68
CA LEU A 261 11.88 13.69 -37.27
C LEU A 261 10.49 14.29 -37.02
N VAL A 262 9.96 15.10 -37.94
CA VAL A 262 8.59 15.62 -37.86
C VAL A 262 7.56 14.48 -37.82
N GLU A 263 7.69 13.50 -38.72
CA GLU A 263 6.80 12.33 -38.76
C GLU A 263 6.87 11.54 -37.46
N LEU A 264 8.09 11.21 -37.02
CA LEU A 264 8.36 10.47 -35.79
C LEU A 264 7.75 11.16 -34.56
N LEU A 265 8.05 12.45 -34.38
CA LEU A 265 7.64 13.20 -33.20
C LEU A 265 6.13 13.44 -33.16
N ARG A 266 5.47 13.61 -34.31
CA ARG A 266 3.99 13.64 -34.36
C ARG A 266 3.36 12.31 -33.96
N GLY A 267 4.03 11.20 -34.28
CA GLY A 267 3.68 9.85 -33.83
C GLY A 267 3.77 9.66 -32.32
N LEU A 268 4.95 9.97 -31.77
CA LEU A 268 5.26 9.77 -30.34
C LEU A 268 4.55 10.77 -29.42
N LEU A 269 4.34 12.01 -29.87
CA LEU A 269 3.74 13.09 -29.07
C LEU A 269 2.26 13.31 -29.39
N CYS A 270 1.59 12.32 -29.95
CA CYS A 270 0.14 12.35 -30.14
C CYS A 270 -0.56 12.27 -28.79
N ASP A 271 -1.38 13.27 -28.45
CA ASP A 271 -2.07 13.29 -27.15
C ASP A 271 -3.18 12.22 -27.05
N ASP A 272 -3.76 11.79 -28.17
CA ASP A 272 -4.71 10.69 -28.19
C ASP A 272 -3.97 9.35 -27.99
N PRO A 273 -4.11 8.68 -26.83
CA PRO A 273 -3.35 7.47 -26.54
C PRO A 273 -3.69 6.30 -27.49
N TYR A 274 -4.86 6.31 -28.14
CA TYR A 274 -5.24 5.26 -29.10
C TYR A 274 -4.61 5.46 -30.48
N GLN A 275 -4.14 6.66 -30.79
CA GLN A 275 -3.47 7.00 -32.04
C GLN A 275 -1.96 7.17 -31.88
N ARG A 276 -1.49 7.38 -30.65
CA ARG A 276 -0.06 7.48 -30.33
C ARG A 276 0.67 6.24 -30.79
N TRP A 277 1.83 6.44 -31.40
CA TRP A 277 2.64 5.33 -31.89
C TRP A 277 3.00 4.38 -30.76
N ASN A 278 2.81 3.10 -31.04
CA ASN A 278 3.33 1.99 -30.25
C ASN A 278 4.71 1.56 -30.79
N ILE A 279 5.28 0.51 -30.19
CA ILE A 279 6.60 0.00 -30.55
C ILE A 279 6.61 -0.51 -31.99
N GLU A 280 5.54 -1.14 -32.45
CA GLU A 280 5.41 -1.66 -33.80
C GLU A 280 5.44 -0.54 -34.86
N ALA A 281 4.75 0.58 -34.59
CA ALA A 281 4.79 1.75 -35.45
C ALA A 281 6.21 2.33 -35.54
N LEU A 282 6.89 2.45 -34.41
CA LEU A 282 8.28 2.93 -34.37
C LEU A 282 9.23 1.99 -35.13
N ASP A 283 8.99 0.68 -35.07
CA ASP A 283 9.79 -0.33 -35.79
C ASP A 283 9.64 -0.23 -37.30
N LEU A 284 8.40 -0.08 -37.76
CA LEU A 284 8.13 0.15 -39.18
C LEU A 284 8.83 1.42 -39.64
N TRP A 285 8.78 2.49 -38.85
CA TRP A 285 9.46 3.75 -39.18
C TRP A 285 10.99 3.60 -39.27
N LEU A 286 11.63 2.93 -38.30
CA LEU A 286 13.08 2.64 -38.35
C LEU A 286 13.47 1.78 -39.56
N SER A 287 12.60 0.88 -40.01
CA SER A 287 12.82 0.09 -41.23
C SER A 287 12.69 0.90 -42.53
N GLY A 288 12.47 2.21 -42.45
CA GLY A 288 12.32 3.12 -43.58
C GLY A 288 10.90 3.20 -44.14
N ARG A 289 9.91 2.56 -43.50
CA ARG A 289 8.51 2.66 -43.93
C ARG A 289 7.89 3.96 -43.41
N ARG A 290 7.27 4.71 -44.32
CA ARG A 290 6.45 5.87 -43.95
C ARG A 290 5.10 5.39 -43.42
N LEU A 291 4.65 6.00 -42.34
CA LEU A 291 3.34 5.74 -41.76
C LEU A 291 2.35 6.82 -42.21
N SER A 292 1.06 6.49 -42.16
CA SER A 292 0.01 7.44 -42.50
C SER A 292 0.10 8.66 -41.58
N PRO A 293 0.07 9.90 -42.13
CA PRO A 293 0.12 11.10 -41.32
C PRO A 293 -1.00 11.12 -40.28
N LEU A 294 -0.62 11.23 -39.00
CA LEU A 294 -1.60 11.47 -37.94
C LEU A 294 -2.12 12.90 -38.04
N GLN A 295 -3.44 13.04 -38.11
CA GLN A 295 -4.11 14.32 -37.93
C GLN A 295 -4.61 14.41 -36.50
N GLN A 296 -3.97 15.26 -35.70
CA GLN A 296 -4.38 15.47 -34.32
C GLN A 296 -5.83 15.95 -34.29
N ARG A 297 -6.69 15.20 -33.59
CA ARG A 297 -8.08 15.60 -33.38
C ARG A 297 -8.11 16.71 -32.35
N VAL A 298 -8.21 17.95 -32.81
CA VAL A 298 -8.44 19.10 -31.94
C VAL A 298 -9.87 19.01 -31.39
N GLU A 299 -10.01 19.13 -30.08
CA GLU A 299 -11.34 19.14 -29.45
C GLU A 299 -12.20 20.27 -30.05
N LYS A 300 -13.49 20.00 -30.27
CA LYS A 300 -14.42 21.00 -30.81
C LYS A 300 -14.46 22.21 -29.88
N ARG A 301 -14.03 23.36 -30.40
CA ARG A 301 -14.10 24.64 -29.70
C ARG A 301 -15.54 25.15 -29.67
N ALA A 302 -16.01 25.58 -28.50
CA ALA A 302 -17.34 26.17 -28.33
C ALA A 302 -17.45 27.51 -29.07
N ALA A 303 -18.65 27.82 -29.58
CA ALA A 303 -18.92 29.10 -30.23
C ALA A 303 -18.85 30.30 -29.26
N ARG A 304 -19.12 30.06 -27.97
CA ARG A 304 -19.01 31.05 -26.89
C ARG A 304 -18.27 30.45 -25.70
N GLY A 305 -17.41 31.22 -25.06
CA GLY A 305 -16.70 30.80 -23.86
C GLY A 305 -17.62 30.62 -22.66
N PHE A 306 -17.27 29.69 -21.78
CA PHE A 306 -17.85 29.54 -20.45
C PHE A 306 -17.09 30.43 -19.48
N PRO A 307 -17.72 31.46 -18.88
CA PRO A 307 -17.07 32.31 -17.90
C PRO A 307 -16.92 31.57 -16.57
N PHE A 308 -15.69 31.41 -16.09
CA PHE A 308 -15.38 30.79 -14.80
C PHE A 308 -14.12 31.41 -14.19
N ASN A 309 -14.19 31.83 -12.93
CA ASN A 309 -13.08 32.47 -12.19
C ASN A 309 -12.33 33.55 -13.00
N GLY A 310 -13.09 34.47 -13.60
CA GLY A 310 -12.54 35.61 -14.35
C GLY A 310 -11.90 35.26 -15.71
N LYS A 311 -12.05 34.03 -16.19
CA LYS A 311 -11.55 33.58 -17.49
C LYS A 311 -12.68 32.96 -18.32
N GLU A 312 -12.53 33.01 -19.64
CA GLU A 312 -13.43 32.31 -20.57
C GLU A 312 -12.79 31.01 -21.08
N TYR A 313 -13.53 29.91 -20.98
CA TYR A 313 -13.08 28.59 -21.43
C TYR A 313 -13.89 28.14 -22.64
N PHE A 314 -13.22 27.68 -23.70
CA PHE A 314 -13.89 27.30 -24.94
C PHE A 314 -13.91 25.78 -25.18
N ASN A 315 -13.22 25.01 -24.35
CA ASN A 315 -13.02 23.57 -24.51
C ASN A 315 -13.41 22.86 -23.21
N CYS A 316 -14.03 21.67 -23.31
CA CYS A 316 -14.50 20.96 -22.11
C CYS A 316 -13.32 20.49 -21.26
N ARG A 317 -12.24 20.03 -21.91
CA ARG A 317 -11.03 19.60 -21.21
C ARG A 317 -10.40 20.70 -20.37
N GLU A 318 -10.24 21.89 -20.96
CA GLU A 318 -9.67 23.04 -20.25
C GLU A 318 -10.57 23.50 -19.09
N LEU A 319 -11.88 23.60 -19.33
CA LEU A 319 -12.85 23.97 -18.29
C LEU A 319 -12.85 22.95 -17.14
N SER A 320 -12.81 21.66 -17.47
CA SER A 320 -12.75 20.57 -16.50
C SER A 320 -11.52 20.70 -15.59
N GLN A 321 -10.35 20.97 -16.16
CA GLN A 321 -9.13 21.17 -15.38
C GLN A 321 -9.21 22.42 -14.47
N ALA A 322 -9.76 23.52 -14.98
CA ALA A 322 -9.95 24.74 -14.19
C ALA A 322 -10.93 24.53 -13.01
N MET A 323 -12.03 23.83 -13.25
CA MET A 323 -13.03 23.48 -12.23
C MET A 323 -12.45 22.51 -11.18
N ALA A 324 -11.64 21.52 -11.58
CA ALA A 324 -10.97 20.61 -10.65
C ALA A 324 -10.04 21.34 -9.67
N LYS A 325 -9.30 22.35 -10.15
CA LYS A 325 -8.42 23.20 -9.32
C LYS A 325 -9.21 24.14 -8.39
N ASN A 326 -10.45 24.47 -8.73
CA ASN A 326 -11.30 25.41 -7.99
C ASN A 326 -12.59 24.74 -7.55
N TRP A 327 -12.45 23.64 -6.79
CA TRP A 327 -13.51 22.68 -6.49
C TRP A 327 -14.81 23.31 -5.97
N GLU A 328 -14.74 24.07 -4.88
CA GLU A 328 -15.92 24.69 -4.26
C GLU A 328 -16.57 25.74 -5.18
N ALA A 329 -15.78 26.47 -5.97
CA ALA A 329 -16.29 27.47 -6.92
C ALA A 329 -16.97 26.83 -8.15
N ALA A 330 -16.61 25.59 -8.49
CA ALA A 330 -17.17 24.87 -9.63
C ALA A 330 -18.59 24.34 -9.38
N ILE A 331 -18.96 24.08 -8.13
CA ILE A 331 -20.26 23.47 -7.78
C ILE A 331 -21.46 24.38 -8.13
N PRO A 332 -21.52 25.67 -7.72
CA PRO A 332 -22.68 26.52 -7.97
C PRO A 332 -23.10 26.64 -9.45
N PRO A 333 -22.22 26.96 -10.41
CA PRO A 333 -22.64 27.13 -11.80
C PRO A 333 -23.13 25.82 -12.45
N ILE A 334 -22.73 24.66 -11.93
CA ILE A 334 -23.23 23.36 -12.38
C ILE A 334 -24.65 23.13 -11.85
N LEU A 335 -24.88 23.36 -10.55
CA LEU A 335 -26.20 23.23 -9.93
C LEU A 335 -27.23 24.20 -10.51
N GLU A 336 -26.80 25.41 -10.89
CA GLU A 336 -27.64 26.42 -11.54
C GLU A 336 -27.95 26.10 -13.01
N GLY A 337 -27.45 25.00 -13.56
CA GLY A 337 -27.69 24.58 -14.95
C GLY A 337 -26.91 25.36 -16.01
N LYS A 338 -25.97 26.24 -15.61
CA LYS A 338 -25.17 27.04 -16.57
C LYS A 338 -24.30 26.15 -17.45
N LEU A 339 -23.69 25.11 -16.86
CA LEU A 339 -22.85 24.17 -17.61
C LEU A 339 -23.67 23.37 -18.64
N GLU A 340 -24.85 22.86 -18.24
CA GLU A 340 -25.74 22.15 -19.15
C GLU A 340 -26.13 23.02 -20.36
N LEU A 341 -26.52 24.27 -20.09
CA LEU A 341 -26.92 25.21 -21.12
C LEU A 341 -25.76 25.52 -22.09
N TRP A 342 -24.55 25.68 -21.56
CA TRP A 342 -23.36 25.91 -22.36
C TRP A 342 -23.00 24.71 -23.25
N LEU A 343 -23.03 23.49 -22.70
CA LEU A 343 -22.83 22.27 -23.47
C LEU A 343 -23.85 22.16 -24.61
N ARG A 344 -25.13 22.45 -24.33
CA ARG A 344 -26.22 22.33 -25.30
C ARG A 344 -26.17 23.39 -26.41
N ARG A 345 -25.80 24.64 -26.08
CA ARG A 345 -25.92 25.79 -27.00
C ARG A 345 -24.60 26.25 -27.62
N ALA A 346 -23.50 26.20 -26.87
CA ALA A 346 -22.21 26.72 -27.30
C ALA A 346 -21.29 25.61 -27.83
N VAL A 347 -21.24 24.46 -27.16
CA VAL A 347 -20.50 23.27 -27.64
C VAL A 347 -21.34 22.48 -28.67
N GLU A 348 -22.66 22.55 -28.54
CA GLU A 348 -23.66 21.81 -29.34
C GLU A 348 -23.59 20.28 -29.12
N ASP A 349 -23.22 19.86 -27.91
CA ASP A 349 -23.20 18.44 -27.49
C ASP A 349 -24.43 18.17 -26.61
N LYS A 350 -25.55 17.84 -27.26
CA LYS A 350 -26.85 17.61 -26.59
C LYS A 350 -26.83 16.37 -25.70
N ASP A 351 -26.07 15.35 -26.09
CA ASP A 351 -25.98 14.08 -25.36
C ASP A 351 -25.20 14.29 -24.07
N ARG A 352 -24.02 14.91 -24.14
CA ARG A 352 -23.24 15.27 -22.95
C ARG A 352 -24.00 16.22 -22.02
N ALA A 353 -24.72 17.20 -22.58
CA ALA A 353 -25.58 18.08 -21.81
C ALA A 353 -26.67 17.29 -21.05
N GLN A 354 -27.32 16.32 -21.70
CA GLN A 354 -28.33 15.49 -21.06
C GLN A 354 -27.76 14.66 -19.91
N VAL A 355 -26.60 14.01 -20.13
CA VAL A 355 -25.94 13.21 -19.08
C VAL A 355 -25.56 14.09 -17.88
N VAL A 356 -25.04 15.31 -18.10
CA VAL A 356 -24.74 16.26 -17.01
C VAL A 356 -26.02 16.65 -16.26
N SER A 357 -27.10 16.95 -16.97
CA SER A 357 -28.41 17.28 -16.36
C SER A 357 -28.93 16.15 -15.47
N ASP A 358 -28.82 14.90 -15.94
CA ASP A 358 -29.25 13.72 -15.19
C ASP A 358 -28.42 13.51 -13.91
N VAL A 359 -27.09 13.73 -13.97
CA VAL A 359 -26.19 13.67 -12.82
C VAL A 359 -26.53 14.75 -11.79
N VAL A 360 -26.78 15.99 -12.23
CA VAL A 360 -27.19 17.09 -11.34
C VAL A 360 -28.52 16.78 -10.67
N ARG A 361 -29.51 16.28 -11.42
CA ARG A 361 -30.81 15.89 -10.88
C ARG A 361 -30.68 14.81 -9.81
N MET A 362 -29.88 13.76 -10.06
CA MET A 362 -29.63 12.70 -9.08
C MET A 362 -29.02 13.25 -7.77
N ALA A 363 -28.09 14.20 -7.88
CA ALA A 363 -27.47 14.83 -6.71
C ALA A 363 -28.47 15.67 -5.89
N LEU A 364 -29.41 16.34 -6.56
CA LEU A 364 -30.44 17.17 -5.91
C LEU A 364 -31.57 16.35 -5.26
N THR A 365 -31.92 15.18 -5.83
CA THR A 365 -33.01 14.34 -5.33
C THR A 365 -32.54 13.25 -4.35
N GLY A 366 -31.24 13.05 -4.20
CA GLY A 366 -30.68 12.06 -3.28
C GLY A 366 -30.96 12.37 -1.82
N SER A 367 -31.27 11.35 -1.03
CA SER A 367 -31.59 11.44 0.41
C SER A 367 -30.35 11.43 1.34
N GLY A 368 -29.15 11.62 0.80
CA GLY A 368 -27.88 11.61 1.54
C GLY A 368 -27.38 13.01 1.97
N ASP A 369 -26.15 13.05 2.52
CA ASP A 369 -25.48 14.30 2.83
C ASP A 369 -25.31 15.16 1.57
N LYS A 370 -25.89 16.37 1.59
CA LYS A 370 -25.93 17.27 0.41
C LYS A 370 -24.53 17.68 -0.04
N ARG A 371 -23.60 17.87 0.90
CA ARG A 371 -22.21 18.24 0.57
C ARG A 371 -21.51 17.10 -0.15
N SER A 372 -21.56 15.89 0.43
CA SER A 372 -21.05 14.67 -0.21
C SER A 372 -21.66 14.42 -1.59
N ALA A 373 -22.98 14.60 -1.74
CA ALA A 373 -23.67 14.45 -3.02
C ALA A 373 -23.13 15.45 -4.06
N SER A 374 -22.90 16.70 -3.67
CA SER A 374 -22.35 17.74 -4.55
C SER A 374 -20.91 17.43 -4.97
N ASP A 375 -20.09 16.91 -4.05
CA ASP A 375 -18.71 16.51 -4.36
C ASP A 375 -18.66 15.36 -5.39
N LEU A 376 -19.48 14.33 -5.19
CA LEU A 376 -19.55 13.18 -6.11
C LEU A 376 -20.15 13.60 -7.46
N MET A 377 -21.13 14.50 -7.46
CA MET A 377 -21.69 15.12 -8.66
C MET A 377 -20.59 15.84 -9.44
N LEU A 378 -19.82 16.73 -8.80
CA LEU A 378 -18.73 17.44 -9.46
C LEU A 378 -17.70 16.46 -10.04
N CYS A 379 -17.26 15.48 -9.25
CA CYS A 379 -16.35 14.44 -9.75
C CYS A 379 -16.86 13.75 -11.03
N LYS A 380 -18.14 13.35 -11.04
CA LYS A 380 -18.76 12.70 -12.20
C LYS A 380 -18.87 13.63 -13.40
N VAL A 381 -19.26 14.89 -13.18
CA VAL A 381 -19.31 15.91 -14.23
C VAL A 381 -17.92 16.15 -14.83
N LEU A 382 -16.87 16.24 -14.00
CA LEU A 382 -15.50 16.41 -14.48
C LEU A 382 -15.04 15.24 -15.36
N ASN A 383 -15.38 14.01 -14.99
CA ASN A 383 -15.10 12.80 -15.79
C ASN A 383 -15.88 12.80 -17.12
N ILE A 384 -17.08 13.38 -17.16
CA ILE A 384 -17.87 13.52 -18.40
C ILE A 384 -17.23 14.59 -19.33
N LEU A 385 -16.73 15.69 -18.75
CA LEU A 385 -16.11 16.76 -19.52
C LEU A 385 -14.72 16.38 -20.08
N ASP A 386 -13.95 15.61 -19.30
CA ASP A 386 -12.66 15.04 -19.72
C ASP A 386 -12.59 13.55 -19.34
N PRO A 387 -13.00 12.66 -20.25
CA PRO A 387 -12.91 11.21 -20.07
C PRO A 387 -11.50 10.66 -20.13
N THR A 388 -10.46 11.47 -20.37
CA THR A 388 -9.06 11.01 -20.37
C THR A 388 -8.32 11.39 -19.10
N ALA A 389 -8.86 12.34 -18.33
CA ALA A 389 -8.25 12.79 -17.08
C ALA A 389 -8.06 11.66 -16.06
N PRO A 390 -7.08 11.80 -15.14
CA PRO A 390 -6.98 10.96 -13.95
C PRO A 390 -8.22 11.13 -13.04
N ILE A 391 -8.31 10.30 -12.00
CA ILE A 391 -9.27 10.51 -10.90
C ILE A 391 -8.99 11.88 -10.31
N ARG A 392 -10.03 12.71 -10.15
CA ARG A 392 -9.93 14.06 -9.57
C ARG A 392 -10.96 14.24 -8.47
N TYR A 393 -10.49 14.46 -7.24
CA TYR A 393 -11.37 14.62 -6.09
C TYR A 393 -10.76 15.55 -5.05
N LYS A 394 -11.38 16.72 -4.83
CA LYS A 394 -10.97 17.71 -3.79
C LYS A 394 -9.47 18.04 -3.79
N GLY A 395 -8.90 18.25 -4.98
CA GLY A 395 -7.48 18.58 -5.15
C GLY A 395 -6.52 17.39 -5.12
N PHE A 396 -7.01 16.16 -4.99
CA PHE A 396 -6.24 14.95 -5.22
C PHE A 396 -6.47 14.43 -6.64
N ASN A 397 -5.38 14.34 -7.42
CA ASN A 397 -5.41 13.84 -8.79
C ASN A 397 -4.52 12.59 -8.90
N ALA A 398 -5.10 11.46 -9.32
CA ALA A 398 -4.38 10.20 -9.36
C ALA A 398 -4.80 9.31 -10.53
N MET A 399 -3.83 8.63 -11.13
CA MET A 399 -4.13 7.44 -11.91
C MET A 399 -4.56 6.31 -10.95
N PRO A 400 -5.49 5.42 -11.33
CA PRO A 400 -5.96 4.36 -10.43
C PRO A 400 -4.82 3.51 -9.84
N ASP A 401 -3.83 3.17 -10.66
CA ASP A 401 -2.63 2.40 -10.28
C ASP A 401 -1.56 3.24 -9.56
N GLY A 402 -1.70 4.58 -9.55
CA GLY A 402 -0.87 5.48 -8.76
C GLY A 402 -1.35 5.66 -7.31
N PHE A 403 -2.58 5.22 -6.99
CA PHE A 403 -3.17 5.43 -5.67
C PHE A 403 -2.36 4.79 -4.53
N GLY A 404 -1.79 3.60 -4.78
CA GLY A 404 -0.96 2.88 -3.80
C GLY A 404 0.28 3.65 -3.38
N SER A 405 1.02 4.18 -4.35
CA SER A 405 2.22 4.97 -4.09
C SER A 405 1.90 6.26 -3.34
N ALA A 406 0.79 6.92 -3.68
CA ALA A 406 0.32 8.10 -2.96
C ALA A 406 -0.03 7.79 -1.50
N LEU A 407 -0.75 6.70 -1.25
CA LEU A 407 -1.07 6.25 0.10
C LEU A 407 0.19 5.95 0.92
N ALA A 408 1.14 5.23 0.33
CA ALA A 408 2.40 4.90 0.98
C ALA A 408 3.20 6.15 1.36
N ALA A 409 3.32 7.12 0.46
CA ALA A 409 4.04 8.37 0.72
C ALA A 409 3.36 9.21 1.83
N VAL A 410 2.03 9.37 1.78
CA VAL A 410 1.29 10.11 2.82
C VAL A 410 1.45 9.44 4.19
N MET A 411 1.35 8.11 4.27
CA MET A 411 1.51 7.39 5.52
C MET A 411 2.95 7.45 6.05
N ALA A 412 3.94 7.30 5.18
CA ALA A 412 5.36 7.38 5.57
C ALA A 412 5.72 8.77 6.14
N GLN A 413 5.12 9.83 5.59
CA GLN A 413 5.29 11.20 6.06
C GLN A 413 4.37 11.57 7.24
N LYS A 414 3.56 10.63 7.74
CA LYS A 414 2.53 10.86 8.78
C LYS A 414 1.57 12.02 8.42
N GLY A 415 1.27 12.17 7.13
CA GLY A 415 0.34 13.16 6.60
C GLY A 415 -1.13 12.80 6.86
N ASP A 416 -2.04 13.70 6.48
CA ASP A 416 -3.47 13.49 6.61
C ASP A 416 -3.99 12.45 5.61
N THR A 417 -4.54 11.33 6.09
CA THR A 417 -5.05 10.23 5.26
C THR A 417 -6.55 10.31 5.01
N ARG A 418 -7.27 11.27 5.62
CA ARG A 418 -8.74 11.34 5.57
C ARG A 418 -9.28 11.42 4.15
N LEU A 419 -8.64 12.19 3.27
CA LEU A 419 -9.07 12.32 1.88
C LEU A 419 -8.95 10.99 1.11
N LEU A 420 -7.88 10.24 1.33
CA LEU A 420 -7.68 8.93 0.68
C LEU A 420 -8.70 7.89 1.19
N VAL A 421 -8.97 7.89 2.50
CA VAL A 421 -10.03 7.06 3.10
C VAL A 421 -11.39 7.43 2.53
N GLU A 422 -11.69 8.72 2.42
CA GLU A 422 -12.94 9.22 1.83
C GLU A 422 -13.10 8.77 0.37
N ILE A 423 -12.04 8.86 -0.44
CA ILE A 423 -12.03 8.44 -1.85
C ILE A 423 -12.42 6.95 -1.99
N ILE A 424 -11.86 6.08 -1.15
CA ILE A 424 -12.16 4.64 -1.19
C ILE A 424 -13.59 4.39 -0.69
N LEU A 425 -13.96 4.92 0.48
CA LEU A 425 -15.27 4.65 1.09
C LEU A 425 -16.44 5.17 0.24
N ARG A 426 -16.24 6.29 -0.46
CA ARG A 426 -17.22 6.89 -1.37
C ARG A 426 -17.17 6.34 -2.80
N GLU A 427 -16.33 5.34 -3.06
CA GLU A 427 -16.18 4.69 -4.38
C GLU A 427 -15.88 5.70 -5.51
N VAL A 428 -15.11 6.76 -5.21
CA VAL A 428 -14.73 7.75 -6.22
C VAL A 428 -14.04 7.12 -7.46
N PRO A 429 -13.14 6.12 -7.32
CA PRO A 429 -12.53 5.44 -8.47
C PRO A 429 -13.55 4.76 -9.39
N ARG A 430 -14.66 4.25 -8.85
CA ARG A 430 -15.73 3.65 -9.65
C ARG A 430 -16.33 4.64 -10.64
N LEU A 431 -16.49 5.90 -10.24
CA LEU A 431 -16.97 6.97 -11.13
C LEU A 431 -16.02 7.23 -12.31
N TRP A 432 -14.73 6.93 -12.15
CA TRP A 432 -13.73 7.04 -13.21
C TRP A 432 -13.81 5.86 -14.18
N PHE A 433 -13.96 4.64 -13.65
CA PHE A 433 -14.11 3.42 -14.46
C PHE A 433 -15.40 3.44 -15.29
N GLU A 434 -16.53 3.85 -14.70
CA GLU A 434 -17.82 4.00 -15.40
C GLU A 434 -17.77 5.01 -16.56
N ALA A 435 -16.83 5.98 -16.52
CA ALA A 435 -16.69 7.01 -17.54
C ALA A 435 -15.79 6.60 -18.72
N ARG A 436 -15.18 5.40 -18.70
CA ARG A 436 -14.29 4.95 -19.78
C ARG A 436 -15.09 4.54 -21.02
N HIS A 437 -14.72 5.05 -22.19
CA HIS A 437 -15.34 4.70 -23.47
C HIS A 437 -14.96 3.31 -23.99
N SER A 438 -13.83 2.78 -23.54
CA SER A 438 -13.29 1.51 -24.01
C SER A 438 -13.09 0.56 -22.84
N TYR A 439 -13.48 -0.70 -23.04
CA TYR A 439 -13.22 -1.75 -22.08
C TYR A 439 -11.74 -2.14 -22.13
N LEU A 440 -11.09 -2.10 -20.97
CA LEU A 440 -9.75 -2.62 -20.77
C LEU A 440 -9.81 -3.62 -19.60
N PRO A 441 -9.36 -4.88 -19.78
CA PRO A 441 -9.40 -5.88 -18.71
C PRO A 441 -8.76 -5.41 -17.40
N ASP A 442 -7.65 -4.68 -17.49
CA ASP A 442 -6.93 -4.14 -16.33
C ASP A 442 -7.78 -3.18 -15.50
N ASN A 443 -8.67 -2.40 -16.14
CA ASN A 443 -9.59 -1.51 -15.43
C ASN A 443 -10.57 -2.30 -14.56
N SER A 444 -11.08 -3.42 -15.05
CA SER A 444 -12.00 -4.27 -14.27
C SER A 444 -11.31 -4.93 -13.08
N LEU A 445 -10.04 -5.33 -13.24
CA LEU A 445 -9.23 -5.83 -12.12
C LEU A 445 -9.01 -4.74 -11.06
N MET A 446 -8.64 -3.53 -11.50
CA MET A 446 -8.44 -2.40 -10.58
C MET A 446 -9.74 -1.99 -9.87
N GLU A 447 -10.87 -2.00 -10.56
CA GLU A 447 -12.18 -1.73 -9.94
C GLU A 447 -12.51 -2.77 -8.86
N GLY A 448 -12.26 -4.06 -9.14
CA GLY A 448 -12.36 -5.15 -8.16
C GLY A 448 -11.47 -4.90 -6.94
N ASN A 449 -10.22 -4.51 -7.15
CA ASN A 449 -9.29 -4.19 -6.06
C ASN A 449 -9.83 -3.05 -5.19
N PHE A 450 -10.31 -1.95 -5.78
CA PHE A 450 -10.89 -0.84 -5.00
C PHE A 450 -12.13 -1.25 -4.18
N ARG A 451 -12.92 -2.22 -4.67
CA ARG A 451 -14.03 -2.79 -3.91
C ARG A 451 -13.52 -3.55 -2.67
N GLU A 452 -12.47 -4.35 -2.81
CA GLU A 452 -11.84 -5.02 -1.67
C GLU A 452 -11.23 -4.03 -0.67
N LEU A 453 -10.59 -2.96 -1.15
CA LEU A 453 -10.09 -1.90 -0.27
C LEU A 453 -11.20 -1.29 0.59
N LYS A 454 -12.38 -1.08 0.02
CA LYS A 454 -13.55 -0.60 0.78
C LYS A 454 -13.99 -1.61 1.83
N ASN A 455 -13.98 -2.91 1.51
CA ASN A 455 -14.29 -3.98 2.46
C ASN A 455 -13.30 -3.98 3.64
N TYR A 456 -12.00 -3.84 3.36
CA TYR A 456 -10.97 -3.76 4.39
C TYR A 456 -11.08 -2.50 5.25
N LEU A 457 -11.37 -1.33 4.66
CA LEU A 457 -11.56 -0.09 5.43
C LEU A 457 -12.81 -0.10 6.32
N SER A 458 -13.82 -0.87 5.95
CA SER A 458 -15.07 -0.96 6.72
C SER A 458 -14.89 -1.74 8.03
N GLN A 459 -13.80 -2.48 8.17
CA GLN A 459 -13.45 -3.24 9.37
C GLN A 459 -12.37 -2.52 10.19
N THR A 460 -12.54 -2.44 11.51
CA THR A 460 -11.66 -1.65 12.39
C THR A 460 -10.57 -2.46 13.10
N GLY A 461 -10.67 -3.80 13.08
CA GLY A 461 -9.72 -4.70 13.73
C GLY A 461 -8.30 -4.68 13.13
N MET A 462 -7.33 -5.19 13.89
CA MET A 462 -5.98 -5.50 13.39
C MET A 462 -6.09 -6.48 12.20
N GLY A 463 -5.34 -6.24 11.13
CA GLY A 463 -5.47 -7.03 9.90
C GLY A 463 -6.33 -6.38 8.83
N PHE A 464 -7.07 -5.34 9.21
CA PHE A 464 -7.95 -4.55 8.36
C PHE A 464 -7.63 -3.07 8.48
N GLY A 465 -8.48 -2.22 7.90
CA GLY A 465 -8.30 -0.77 7.90
C GLY A 465 -7.26 -0.31 6.88
N LEU A 466 -6.75 0.91 7.09
CA LEU A 466 -5.89 1.59 6.12
C LEU A 466 -4.54 0.90 5.96
N GLU A 467 -4.03 0.28 7.03
CA GLU A 467 -2.79 -0.49 6.98
C GLU A 467 -2.90 -1.69 6.04
N ARG A 468 -4.08 -2.35 5.99
CA ARG A 468 -4.32 -3.45 5.05
C ARG A 468 -4.32 -2.93 3.61
N CYS A 469 -5.05 -1.84 3.36
CA CYS A 469 -5.05 -1.19 2.05
C CYS A 469 -3.66 -0.75 1.58
N LEU A 470 -2.82 -0.25 2.50
CA LEU A 470 -1.46 0.14 2.21
C LEU A 470 -0.65 -1.03 1.63
N TYR A 471 -0.70 -2.20 2.26
CA TYR A 471 0.08 -3.36 1.84
C TYR A 471 -0.51 -4.05 0.60
N GLU A 472 -1.83 -4.11 0.47
CA GLU A 472 -2.52 -4.64 -0.73
C GLU A 472 -2.19 -3.83 -1.99
N LEU A 473 -2.04 -2.51 -1.84
CA LEU A 473 -1.70 -1.63 -2.97
C LEU A 473 -0.20 -1.53 -3.26
N ASN A 474 0.65 -2.01 -2.35
CA ASN A 474 2.10 -1.86 -2.47
C ASN A 474 2.81 -3.17 -2.08
N ASP A 475 2.83 -4.15 -2.98
CA ASP A 475 3.43 -5.48 -2.77
C ASP A 475 4.86 -5.46 -2.23
N ALA A 476 5.63 -4.46 -2.65
CA ALA A 476 7.03 -4.29 -2.33
C ALA A 476 7.31 -3.49 -1.05
N LEU A 477 6.27 -2.95 -0.41
CA LEU A 477 6.45 -2.10 0.77
C LEU A 477 6.85 -2.96 1.98
N PRO A 478 7.92 -2.61 2.72
CA PRO A 478 8.29 -3.31 3.93
C PRO A 478 7.23 -3.13 5.01
N CYS A 479 7.12 -4.10 5.91
CA CYS A 479 6.28 -3.95 7.11
C CYS A 479 6.77 -2.76 7.95
N GLN A 480 5.89 -1.80 8.23
CA GLN A 480 6.19 -0.57 8.95
C GLN A 480 6.03 -0.71 10.48
N SER A 481 5.93 -1.94 10.98
CA SER A 481 5.74 -2.18 12.40
C SER A 481 6.99 -1.81 13.21
N PRO A 482 6.85 -1.00 14.28
CA PRO A 482 7.94 -0.73 15.21
C PRO A 482 8.39 -1.99 15.98
N LEU A 483 7.59 -3.06 16.01
CA LEU A 483 7.95 -4.30 16.69
C LEU A 483 9.12 -5.03 16.00
N LEU A 484 9.38 -4.75 14.73
CA LEU A 484 10.48 -5.31 13.95
C LEU A 484 11.81 -4.58 14.20
N GLY A 485 11.80 -3.48 14.96
CA GLY A 485 12.99 -2.70 15.26
C GLY A 485 13.69 -2.19 13.99
N GLU A 486 14.90 -2.68 13.75
CA GLU A 486 15.72 -2.31 12.60
C GLU A 486 15.57 -3.27 11.41
N ASP A 487 14.73 -4.31 11.47
CA ASP A 487 14.63 -5.27 10.37
C ASP A 487 13.76 -4.75 9.21
N TYR A 488 14.22 -4.97 7.97
CA TYR A 488 13.52 -4.57 6.75
C TYR A 488 12.80 -5.77 6.13
N VAL A 489 11.55 -6.00 6.53
CA VAL A 489 10.76 -7.18 6.14
C VAL A 489 9.88 -6.88 4.93
N VAL A 490 10.17 -7.47 3.77
CA VAL A 490 9.35 -7.33 2.55
C VAL A 490 8.56 -8.59 2.23
N ASP A 491 9.15 -9.76 2.51
CA ASP A 491 8.52 -11.05 2.29
C ASP A 491 7.99 -11.65 3.60
N LEU A 492 6.86 -12.37 3.55
CA LEU A 492 6.27 -13.00 4.75
C LEU A 492 7.22 -14.00 5.44
N LYS A 493 8.11 -14.66 4.69
CA LYS A 493 9.12 -15.59 5.23
C LYS A 493 10.13 -14.91 6.17
N GLU A 494 10.30 -13.60 6.05
CA GLU A 494 11.26 -12.81 6.83
C GLU A 494 10.64 -12.31 8.14
N LEU A 495 9.31 -12.33 8.26
CA LEU A 495 8.57 -11.77 9.39
C LEU A 495 8.88 -12.48 10.71
N LEU A 496 8.77 -13.80 10.77
CA LEU A 496 9.00 -14.54 12.02
C LEU A 496 10.46 -14.50 12.48
N PRO A 497 11.47 -14.64 11.60
CA PRO A 497 12.87 -14.39 11.95
C PRO A 497 13.10 -12.99 12.54
N ALA A 498 12.52 -11.95 11.94
CA ALA A 498 12.65 -10.57 12.42
C ALA A 498 12.01 -10.39 13.79
N LEU A 499 10.81 -10.91 14.02
CA LEU A 499 10.16 -10.87 15.34
C LEU A 499 10.96 -11.62 16.40
N ASN A 500 11.56 -12.75 16.02
CA ASN A 500 12.43 -13.51 16.91
C ASN A 500 13.70 -12.74 17.30
N ALA A 501 14.33 -12.05 16.35
CA ALA A 501 15.49 -11.19 16.59
C ALA A 501 15.12 -9.97 17.46
N ALA A 502 13.97 -9.36 17.19
CA ALA A 502 13.45 -8.26 17.99
C ALA A 502 13.14 -8.69 19.43
N ALA A 503 12.54 -9.86 19.63
CA ALA A 503 12.23 -10.41 20.95
C ALA A 503 13.46 -10.51 21.86
N ALA A 504 14.62 -10.88 21.30
CA ALA A 504 15.87 -11.01 22.06
C ALA A 504 16.39 -9.67 22.63
N LYS A 505 15.94 -8.54 22.07
CA LYS A 505 16.35 -7.19 22.50
C LYS A 505 15.30 -6.52 23.40
N ARG A 506 14.14 -7.13 23.62
CA ARG A 506 13.03 -6.53 24.38
C ARG A 506 13.11 -6.89 25.86
N SER A 507 12.73 -5.93 26.71
CA SER A 507 12.59 -6.12 28.15
C SER A 507 11.14 -6.37 28.59
N ASP A 508 10.14 -5.96 27.79
CA ASP A 508 8.72 -6.09 28.13
C ASP A 508 8.07 -7.28 27.39
N SER A 509 7.64 -8.28 28.16
CA SER A 509 7.05 -9.53 27.70
C SER A 509 5.52 -9.53 27.65
N LYS A 510 4.84 -8.41 27.99
CA LYS A 510 3.37 -8.38 28.10
C LYS A 510 2.64 -7.90 26.84
N GLN A 511 3.30 -7.17 25.95
CA GLN A 511 2.72 -6.78 24.66
C GLN A 511 2.68 -7.98 23.71
N PRO A 512 1.62 -8.22 22.93
CA PRO A 512 1.62 -9.28 21.93
C PRO A 512 2.64 -9.02 20.80
N PRO A 513 3.21 -10.07 20.18
CA PRO A 513 4.15 -9.94 19.04
C PRO A 513 3.50 -9.48 17.73
N VAL A 514 2.36 -8.81 17.81
CA VAL A 514 1.58 -8.33 16.67
C VAL A 514 1.01 -6.95 16.97
N ASP A 515 0.98 -6.11 15.95
CA ASP A 515 0.28 -4.83 15.94
C ASP A 515 -0.56 -4.70 14.65
N ARG A 516 -1.14 -3.52 14.43
CA ARG A 516 -1.95 -3.25 13.23
C ARG A 516 -1.17 -3.46 11.93
N HIS A 517 0.11 -3.07 11.88
CA HIS A 517 0.94 -3.22 10.69
C HIS A 517 1.33 -4.67 10.44
N ILE A 518 1.71 -5.44 11.47
CA ILE A 518 2.03 -6.86 11.31
C ILE A 518 0.79 -7.63 10.87
N ALA A 519 -0.35 -7.43 11.54
CA ALA A 519 -1.59 -8.11 11.17
C ALA A 519 -2.02 -7.79 9.73
N ALA A 520 -1.97 -6.51 9.34
CA ALA A 520 -2.30 -6.08 7.98
C ALA A 520 -1.32 -6.64 6.94
N PHE A 521 -0.01 -6.67 7.27
CA PHE A 521 1.02 -7.22 6.40
C PHE A 521 0.88 -8.73 6.22
N MET A 522 0.59 -9.47 7.29
CA MET A 522 0.27 -10.90 7.21
C MET A 522 -0.93 -11.13 6.29
N GLY A 523 -1.97 -10.32 6.45
CA GLY A 523 -3.15 -10.36 5.59
C GLY A 523 -2.81 -10.20 4.11
N ALA A 524 -2.08 -9.13 3.77
CA ALA A 524 -1.75 -8.79 2.38
C ALA A 524 -0.65 -9.65 1.74
N ARG A 525 0.09 -10.45 2.52
CA ARG A 525 1.21 -11.28 2.01
C ARG A 525 0.97 -12.78 2.13
N ALA A 526 -0.05 -13.19 2.87
CA ALA A 526 -0.44 -14.59 2.94
C ALA A 526 -1.02 -15.05 1.58
N ARG A 527 -0.55 -16.19 1.08
CA ARG A 527 -1.09 -16.80 -0.16
C ARG A 527 -2.48 -17.41 0.04
N SER A 528 -2.82 -17.75 1.28
CA SER A 528 -4.12 -18.28 1.67
C SER A 528 -4.88 -17.21 2.42
N ASP A 529 -6.20 -17.20 2.26
CA ASP A 529 -7.07 -16.34 3.05
C ASP A 529 -6.91 -16.67 4.56
N ILE A 530 -6.53 -15.65 5.33
CA ILE A 530 -6.37 -15.71 6.78
C ILE A 530 -7.36 -14.78 7.50
N ASP A 531 -8.34 -14.21 6.80
CA ASP A 531 -9.23 -13.19 7.37
C ASP A 531 -10.07 -13.73 8.53
N ARG A 532 -10.38 -15.04 8.54
CA ARG A 532 -10.98 -15.71 9.71
C ARG A 532 -10.07 -15.67 10.93
N ASN A 533 -8.77 -15.92 10.74
CA ASN A 533 -7.78 -15.85 11.82
C ASN A 533 -7.56 -14.40 12.27
N LEU A 534 -7.55 -13.43 11.35
CA LEU A 534 -7.48 -12.01 11.69
C LEU A 534 -8.72 -11.56 12.46
N THR A 535 -9.90 -12.07 12.12
CA THR A 535 -11.12 -11.83 12.91
C THR A 535 -10.96 -12.39 14.33
N GLY A 536 -10.47 -13.63 14.46
CA GLY A 536 -10.17 -14.25 15.77
C GLY A 536 -9.10 -13.50 16.57
N LEU A 537 -8.10 -12.91 15.92
CA LEU A 537 -7.08 -12.07 16.57
C LEU A 537 -7.70 -10.84 17.27
N ASN A 538 -8.85 -10.36 16.77
CA ASN A 538 -9.57 -9.22 17.34
C ASN A 538 -10.64 -9.63 18.36
N ASP A 539 -10.71 -10.91 18.75
CA ASP A 539 -11.63 -11.35 19.79
C ASP A 539 -11.28 -10.67 21.13
N PRO A 540 -12.27 -10.10 21.86
CA PRO A 540 -12.02 -9.45 23.14
C PRO A 540 -11.49 -10.41 24.22
N GLU A 541 -11.67 -11.72 24.06
CA GLU A 541 -11.13 -12.74 24.96
C GLU A 541 -9.63 -12.98 24.68
N PRO A 542 -8.72 -12.73 25.65
CA PRO A 542 -7.28 -12.88 25.44
C PRO A 542 -6.84 -14.31 25.05
N SER A 543 -7.59 -15.32 25.49
CA SER A 543 -7.33 -16.72 25.16
C SER A 543 -7.54 -16.98 23.66
N LYS A 544 -8.67 -16.54 23.10
CA LYS A 544 -9.05 -16.74 21.69
C LYS A 544 -8.16 -15.93 20.75
N SER A 545 -7.90 -14.67 21.08
CA SER A 545 -7.00 -13.82 20.30
C SER A 545 -5.58 -14.38 20.23
N LEU A 546 -5.05 -14.90 21.36
CA LEU A 546 -3.73 -15.54 21.37
C LEU A 546 -3.71 -16.85 20.58
N VAL A 547 -4.74 -17.70 20.69
CA VAL A 547 -4.83 -18.94 19.91
C VAL A 547 -4.87 -18.63 18.40
N ALA A 548 -5.63 -17.62 17.99
CA ALA A 548 -5.70 -17.19 16.59
C ALA A 548 -4.32 -16.71 16.07
N LEU A 549 -3.58 -15.95 16.89
CA LEU A 549 -2.22 -15.51 16.59
C LEU A 549 -1.25 -16.70 16.46
N LEU A 550 -1.26 -17.59 17.45
CA LEU A 550 -0.44 -18.80 17.48
C LEU A 550 -0.71 -19.69 16.27
N ASN A 551 -1.97 -19.83 15.86
CA ASN A 551 -2.35 -20.58 14.66
C ASN A 551 -1.67 -19.98 13.41
N MET A 552 -1.77 -18.66 13.21
CA MET A 552 -1.14 -17.99 12.05
C MET A 552 0.37 -18.19 12.05
N TYR A 553 1.03 -17.98 13.19
CA TYR A 553 2.48 -18.16 13.31
C TYR A 553 2.92 -19.61 13.16
N ALA A 554 2.16 -20.57 13.69
CA ALA A 554 2.42 -21.99 13.48
C ALA A 554 2.33 -22.37 12.00
N VAL A 555 1.28 -21.90 11.29
CA VAL A 555 1.14 -22.14 9.85
C VAL A 555 2.29 -21.52 9.06
N PHE A 556 2.69 -20.29 9.39
CA PHE A 556 3.81 -19.61 8.73
C PHE A 556 5.15 -20.27 9.03
N GLN A 557 5.41 -20.65 10.29
CA GLN A 557 6.63 -21.39 10.65
C GLN A 557 6.70 -22.73 9.93
N TYR A 558 5.60 -23.48 9.90
CA TYR A 558 5.53 -24.77 9.22
C TYR A 558 5.78 -24.65 7.72
N ARG A 559 5.22 -23.63 7.05
CA ARG A 559 5.33 -23.46 5.59
C ARG A 559 6.59 -22.75 5.12
N LEU A 560 7.11 -21.81 5.90
CA LEU A 560 8.17 -20.88 5.48
C LEU A 560 9.47 -21.04 6.27
N GLY A 561 9.41 -21.75 7.42
CA GLY A 561 10.52 -21.84 8.35
C GLY A 561 10.84 -20.53 9.07
N PRO A 562 11.94 -20.47 9.82
CA PRO A 562 12.81 -21.60 10.21
C PRO A 562 12.18 -22.49 11.29
N GLU A 563 12.72 -23.69 11.48
CA GLU A 563 12.20 -24.68 12.45
C GLU A 563 12.28 -24.22 13.92
N SER A 564 13.24 -23.35 14.25
CA SER A 564 13.46 -22.88 15.62
C SER A 564 13.50 -21.34 15.71
N LEU A 565 12.63 -20.80 16.56
CA LEU A 565 12.45 -19.37 16.83
C LEU A 565 12.35 -19.15 18.36
N PRO A 566 13.43 -19.36 19.13
CA PRO A 566 13.38 -19.37 20.60
C PRO A 566 12.93 -18.04 21.22
N GLY A 567 13.33 -16.90 20.64
CA GLY A 567 12.91 -15.57 21.09
C GLY A 567 11.41 -15.33 20.87
N LEU A 568 10.89 -15.66 19.69
CA LEU A 568 9.46 -15.54 19.41
C LEU A 568 8.63 -16.55 20.23
N ALA A 569 9.10 -17.78 20.36
CA ALA A 569 8.45 -18.80 21.18
C ALA A 569 8.37 -18.38 22.66
N ALA A 570 9.43 -17.78 23.21
CA ALA A 570 9.40 -17.22 24.57
C ALA A 570 8.42 -16.05 24.69
N TRP A 571 8.37 -15.18 23.69
CA TRP A 571 7.44 -14.04 23.66
C TRP A 571 5.98 -14.50 23.64
N CYS A 572 5.62 -15.43 22.74
CA CYS A 572 4.28 -16.02 22.71
C CYS A 572 3.96 -16.81 23.98
N GLY A 573 4.94 -17.58 24.49
CA GLY A 573 4.79 -18.40 25.69
C GLY A 573 4.52 -17.59 26.96
N ALA A 574 5.11 -16.41 27.09
CA ALA A 574 4.84 -15.49 28.20
C ALA A 574 3.38 -15.00 28.24
N LEU A 575 2.69 -15.05 27.10
CA LEU A 575 1.29 -14.63 26.96
C LEU A 575 0.31 -15.79 27.15
N ALA A 576 0.77 -17.05 27.26
CA ALA A 576 -0.08 -18.24 27.30
C ALA A 576 -0.94 -18.36 28.57
N GLY A 577 -0.69 -17.57 29.60
CA GLY A 577 -1.38 -17.62 30.91
C GLY A 577 -2.91 -17.68 30.82
N PRO A 578 -3.60 -16.79 30.08
CA PRO A 578 -5.05 -16.84 29.91
C PRO A 578 -5.55 -18.10 29.21
N VAL A 579 -4.78 -18.68 28.28
CA VAL A 579 -5.16 -19.93 27.58
C VAL A 579 -5.04 -21.13 28.53
N VAL A 580 -3.96 -21.19 29.31
CA VAL A 580 -3.80 -22.21 30.36
C VAL A 580 -4.90 -22.06 31.43
N GLY A 581 -5.19 -20.84 31.85
CA GLY A 581 -6.23 -20.53 32.84
C GLY A 581 -7.66 -20.89 32.39
N ALA A 582 -7.90 -21.03 31.09
CA ALA A 582 -9.20 -21.39 30.54
C ALA A 582 -9.59 -22.86 30.77
N PHE A 583 -8.63 -23.75 31.06
CA PHE A 583 -8.94 -25.13 31.48
C PHE A 583 -9.55 -25.14 32.88
N HIS A 584 -10.55 -25.97 33.14
CA HIS A 584 -11.18 -26.12 34.45
C HIS A 584 -10.30 -26.91 35.44
N SER A 585 -9.63 -27.97 34.98
CA SER A 585 -8.81 -28.86 35.81
C SER A 585 -7.51 -28.19 36.29
N ARG A 586 -7.33 -28.15 37.62
CA ARG A 586 -6.12 -27.63 38.26
C ARG A 586 -4.88 -28.45 37.92
N ASP A 587 -5.03 -29.77 37.79
CA ASP A 587 -3.91 -30.65 37.48
C ASP A 587 -3.48 -30.48 36.02
N ARG A 588 -4.44 -30.29 35.12
CA ARG A 588 -4.13 -29.99 33.71
C ARG A 588 -3.40 -28.67 33.54
N ARG A 589 -3.81 -27.62 34.28
CA ARG A 589 -3.10 -26.34 34.30
C ARG A 589 -1.64 -26.50 34.73
N LYS A 590 -1.39 -27.22 35.84
CA LYS A 590 -0.03 -27.49 36.33
C LYS A 590 0.82 -28.27 35.34
N GLU A 591 0.22 -29.22 34.64
CA GLU A 591 0.90 -29.99 33.59
C GLU A 591 1.33 -29.08 32.43
N LEU A 592 0.40 -28.24 31.93
CA LEU A 592 0.68 -27.26 30.88
C LEU A 592 1.76 -26.26 31.32
N GLU A 593 1.68 -25.73 32.54
CA GLU A 593 2.69 -24.83 33.12
C GLU A 593 4.09 -25.47 33.21
N LYS A 594 4.16 -26.80 33.36
CA LYS A 594 5.42 -27.57 33.42
C LYS A 594 5.98 -27.91 32.04
N GLU A 595 5.13 -28.23 31.07
CA GLU A 595 5.56 -28.61 29.72
C GLU A 595 5.89 -27.41 28.83
N LEU A 596 5.15 -26.31 28.98
CA LEU A 596 5.29 -25.12 28.13
C LEU A 596 6.73 -24.56 28.11
N PRO A 597 7.46 -24.41 29.24
CA PRO A 597 8.85 -23.95 29.22
C PRO A 597 9.81 -24.86 28.43
N LYS A 598 9.53 -26.17 28.33
CA LYS A 598 10.38 -27.11 27.59
C LYS A 598 10.23 -26.91 26.08
N ILE A 599 9.01 -26.68 25.62
CA ILE A 599 8.69 -26.41 24.21
C ILE A 599 9.23 -25.03 23.80
N ILE A 600 9.05 -24.02 24.66
CA ILE A 600 9.61 -22.67 24.44
C ILE A 600 11.11 -22.74 24.15
N ARG A 601 11.88 -23.54 24.90
CA ARG A 601 13.33 -23.72 24.69
C ARG A 601 13.69 -24.33 23.34
N ARG A 602 12.80 -25.11 22.72
CA ARG A 602 13.00 -25.66 21.36
C ARG A 602 12.75 -24.60 20.28
N GLY A 603 12.00 -23.56 20.58
CA GLY A 603 11.66 -22.50 19.63
C GLY A 603 10.56 -22.88 18.63
N SER A 604 9.76 -23.90 18.91
CA SER A 604 8.69 -24.34 18.02
C SER A 604 7.35 -23.71 18.42
N VAL A 605 6.91 -22.69 17.68
CA VAL A 605 5.58 -22.07 17.85
C VAL A 605 4.48 -23.06 17.46
N VAL A 606 4.77 -23.94 16.49
CA VAL A 606 3.89 -25.05 16.10
C VAL A 606 3.59 -25.97 17.30
N GLU A 607 4.62 -26.37 18.05
CA GLU A 607 4.44 -27.21 19.26
C GLU A 607 3.67 -26.45 20.36
N ILE A 608 3.91 -25.14 20.53
CA ILE A 608 3.14 -24.31 21.49
C ILE A 608 1.65 -24.31 21.12
N TYR A 609 1.35 -24.05 19.85
CA TYR A 609 -0.02 -24.04 19.35
C TYR A 609 -0.71 -25.40 19.58
N ASN A 610 -0.07 -26.50 19.17
CA ASN A 610 -0.64 -27.84 19.32
C ASN A 610 -0.83 -28.27 20.78
N LEU A 611 0.04 -27.81 21.69
CA LEU A 611 -0.11 -28.07 23.13
C LEU A 611 -1.34 -27.38 23.70
N LEU A 612 -1.54 -26.10 23.36
CA LEU A 612 -2.59 -25.26 23.91
C LEU A 612 -3.95 -25.49 23.25
N GLU A 613 -3.96 -25.79 21.94
CA GLU A 613 -5.15 -26.02 21.14
C GLU A 613 -5.35 -27.51 20.85
N ASN A 614 -5.41 -28.30 21.93
CA ASN A 614 -5.81 -29.70 21.88
C ASN A 614 -7.31 -29.81 22.14
N GLN A 615 -8.09 -29.98 21.05
CA GLN A 615 -9.55 -30.04 21.10
C GLN A 615 -10.06 -31.19 21.98
N GLU A 616 -9.50 -32.39 21.84
CA GLU A 616 -9.89 -33.56 22.63
C GLU A 616 -9.65 -33.32 24.14
N ALA A 617 -8.52 -32.72 24.49
CA ALA A 617 -8.21 -32.37 25.88
C ALA A 617 -9.16 -31.30 26.45
N ARG A 618 -9.57 -30.31 25.64
CA ARG A 618 -10.54 -29.27 26.06
C ARG A 618 -11.95 -29.85 26.23
N GLU A 619 -12.41 -30.69 25.30
CA GLU A 619 -13.70 -31.36 25.40
C GLU A 619 -13.75 -32.28 26.63
N LYS A 620 -12.68 -33.04 26.87
CA LYS A 620 -12.55 -33.87 28.06
C LYS A 620 -12.61 -33.07 29.35
N ASP A 621 -11.83 -31.99 29.45
CA ASP A 621 -11.81 -31.11 30.62
C ASP A 621 -13.19 -30.48 30.90
N HIS A 622 -13.90 -30.06 29.85
CA HIS A 622 -15.25 -29.53 29.97
C HIS A 622 -16.25 -30.59 30.48
N ASN A 623 -16.20 -31.81 29.92
CA ASN A 623 -17.07 -32.91 30.33
C ASN A 623 -16.79 -33.36 31.77
N GLU A 624 -15.52 -33.47 32.17
CA GLU A 624 -15.12 -33.81 33.53
C GLU A 624 -15.56 -32.73 34.53
N PHE A 625 -15.47 -31.46 34.15
CA PHE A 625 -15.96 -30.36 34.98
C PHE A 625 -17.47 -30.37 35.14
N ALA A 626 -18.22 -30.57 34.05
CA ALA A 626 -19.68 -30.69 34.08
C ALA A 626 -20.12 -31.87 34.96
N TRP A 627 -19.41 -33.00 34.87
CA TRP A 627 -19.64 -34.16 35.73
C TRP A 627 -19.35 -33.86 37.20
N ALA A 628 -18.25 -33.17 37.50
CA ALA A 628 -17.92 -32.75 38.86
C ALA A 628 -18.96 -31.78 39.45
N GLN A 629 -19.50 -30.86 38.65
CA GLN A 629 -20.60 -29.99 39.08
C GLN A 629 -21.88 -30.78 39.41
N ALA A 630 -22.23 -31.77 38.58
CA ALA A 630 -23.39 -32.63 38.84
C ALA A 630 -23.21 -33.45 40.14
N GLN A 631 -22.00 -33.98 40.39
CA GLN A 631 -21.70 -34.69 41.63
C GLN A 631 -21.77 -33.78 42.86
N TYR A 632 -21.22 -32.56 42.76
CA TYR A 632 -21.29 -31.58 43.83
C TYR A 632 -22.74 -31.23 44.17
N GLN A 633 -23.58 -31.01 43.15
CA GLN A 633 -25.00 -30.72 43.34
C GLN A 633 -25.73 -31.89 44.00
N ALA A 634 -25.47 -33.12 43.55
CA ALA A 634 -26.05 -34.32 44.15
C ALA A 634 -25.66 -34.47 45.63
N ALA A 635 -24.39 -34.18 45.97
CA ALA A 635 -23.92 -34.20 47.34
C ALA A 635 -24.55 -33.09 48.21
N GLU A 636 -24.75 -31.88 47.68
CA GLU A 636 -25.48 -30.82 48.40
C GLU A 636 -26.93 -31.20 48.68
N ASP A 637 -27.61 -31.81 47.70
CA ASP A 637 -28.99 -32.25 47.86
C ASP A 637 -29.09 -33.40 48.89
N GLU A 638 -28.10 -34.30 48.93
CA GLU A 638 -28.00 -35.34 49.97
C GLU A 638 -27.75 -34.75 51.35
N ILE A 639 -26.84 -33.77 51.48
CA ILE A 639 -26.60 -33.06 52.76
C ILE A 639 -27.88 -32.41 53.27
N LYS A 640 -28.62 -31.69 52.41
CA LYS A 640 -29.90 -31.07 52.77
C LYS A 640 -30.90 -32.13 53.23
N ARG A 641 -31.00 -33.26 52.52
CA ARG A 641 -31.90 -34.36 52.89
C ARG A 641 -31.54 -34.93 54.25
N VAL A 642 -30.26 -35.21 54.51
CA VAL A 642 -29.81 -35.75 55.80
C VAL A 642 -30.07 -34.76 56.94
N GLN A 643 -29.90 -33.44 56.71
CA GLN A 643 -30.23 -32.41 57.70
C GLN A 643 -31.73 -32.38 58.01
N THR A 644 -32.59 -32.40 56.99
CA THR A 644 -34.05 -32.46 57.18
C THR A 644 -34.48 -33.74 57.90
N ASP A 645 -33.93 -34.89 57.52
CA ASP A 645 -34.22 -36.18 58.16
C ASP A 645 -33.76 -36.19 59.64
N ILE A 646 -32.69 -35.48 60.00
CA ILE A 646 -32.24 -35.34 61.40
C ILE A 646 -33.21 -34.49 62.21
N ASP A 647 -33.67 -33.37 61.65
CA ASP A 647 -34.64 -32.49 62.30
C ASP A 647 -35.97 -33.23 62.53
N GLU A 648 -36.45 -33.97 61.52
CA GLU A 648 -37.65 -34.81 61.63
C GLU A 648 -37.49 -35.93 62.68
N ARG A 649 -36.34 -36.61 62.71
CA ARG A 649 -36.06 -37.65 63.72
C ARG A 649 -35.91 -37.10 65.13
N HIS A 650 -35.41 -35.87 65.29
CA HIS A 650 -35.34 -35.21 66.59
C HIS A 650 -36.75 -34.90 67.11
N ASP A 651 -37.64 -34.40 66.24
CA ASP A 651 -39.05 -34.15 66.57
C ASP A 651 -39.83 -35.45 66.89
N GLU A 652 -39.59 -36.52 66.14
CA GLU A 652 -40.16 -37.84 66.45
C GLU A 652 -39.62 -38.41 67.77
N GLY A 653 -38.31 -38.27 68.03
CA GLY A 653 -37.67 -38.67 69.28
C GLY A 653 -38.25 -37.94 70.49
N ASP A 654 -38.46 -36.64 70.39
CA ASP A 654 -39.09 -35.82 71.42
C ASP A 654 -40.54 -36.25 71.69
N ARG A 655 -41.31 -36.54 70.63
CA ARG A 655 -42.69 -37.05 70.77
C ARG A 655 -42.72 -38.42 71.44
N ALA A 656 -41.87 -39.35 71.01
CA ALA A 656 -41.78 -40.68 71.60
C ALA A 656 -41.35 -40.62 73.07
N GLY A 657 -40.37 -39.76 73.39
CA GLY A 657 -39.92 -39.51 74.77
C GLY A 657 -41.04 -38.96 75.66
N ARG A 658 -41.81 -37.99 75.16
CA ARG A 658 -42.99 -37.43 75.87
C ARG A 658 -44.08 -38.49 76.09
N GLN A 659 -44.35 -39.33 75.09
CA GLN A 659 -45.32 -40.43 75.23
C GLN A 659 -44.88 -41.48 76.24
N ALA A 660 -43.61 -41.91 76.19
CA ALA A 660 -43.06 -42.86 77.16
C ALA A 660 -43.09 -42.30 78.58
N ALA A 661 -42.71 -41.04 78.78
CA ALA A 661 -42.77 -40.36 80.07
C ALA A 661 -44.21 -40.28 80.60
N ALA A 662 -45.19 -40.00 79.74
CA ALA A 662 -46.60 -39.98 80.13
C ALA A 662 -47.11 -41.36 80.57
N VAL A 663 -46.77 -42.42 79.83
CA VAL A 663 -47.17 -43.80 80.17
C VAL A 663 -46.54 -44.26 81.49
N ILE A 664 -45.24 -44.02 81.67
CA ILE A 664 -44.52 -44.32 82.92
C ILE A 664 -45.12 -43.50 84.08
N GLY A 665 -45.41 -42.23 83.86
CA GLY A 665 -46.06 -41.37 84.85
C GLY A 665 -47.43 -41.88 85.28
N ILE A 666 -48.26 -42.33 84.33
CA ILE A 666 -49.58 -42.94 84.61
C ILE A 666 -49.40 -44.25 85.39
N LEU A 667 -48.46 -45.10 85.02
CA LEU A 667 -48.15 -46.36 85.72
C LEU A 667 -47.73 -46.09 87.17
N ILE A 668 -46.80 -45.16 87.38
CA ILE A 668 -46.37 -44.75 88.73
C ILE A 668 -47.57 -44.20 89.51
N ALA A 669 -48.35 -43.31 88.91
CA ALA A 669 -49.55 -42.73 89.53
C ALA A 669 -50.55 -43.80 89.94
N MET A 670 -50.84 -44.78 89.07
CA MET A 670 -51.70 -45.92 89.38
C MET A 670 -51.13 -46.75 90.54
N ILE A 671 -49.84 -47.11 90.50
CA ILE A 671 -49.19 -47.86 91.59
C ILE A 671 -49.28 -47.10 92.92
N THR A 672 -48.95 -45.80 92.94
CA THR A 672 -49.10 -44.98 94.16
C THR A 672 -50.55 -44.89 94.61
N THR A 673 -51.52 -44.76 93.70
CA THR A 673 -52.94 -44.71 94.04
C THR A 673 -53.41 -46.04 94.63
N THR A 674 -52.99 -47.17 94.04
CA THR A 674 -53.28 -48.51 94.56
C THR A 674 -52.66 -48.70 95.94
N ILE A 675 -51.41 -48.29 96.16
CA ILE A 675 -50.75 -48.34 97.46
C ILE A 675 -51.49 -47.47 98.49
N VAL A 676 -51.88 -46.24 98.13
CA VAL A 676 -52.62 -45.33 99.02
C VAL A 676 -54.02 -45.86 99.35
N VAL A 677 -54.71 -46.48 98.39
CA VAL A 677 -56.03 -47.11 98.63
C VAL A 677 -55.89 -48.33 99.54
N ILE A 678 -54.88 -49.19 99.33
CA ILE A 678 -54.61 -50.35 100.19
C ILE A 678 -54.29 -49.89 101.62
N LEU A 679 -53.51 -48.82 101.79
CA LEU A 679 -53.15 -48.24 103.10
C LEU A 679 -54.31 -47.55 103.83
N ARG A 680 -55.45 -47.31 103.16
CA ARG A 680 -56.63 -46.63 103.73
C ARG A 680 -57.79 -47.58 104.04
N VAL A 681 -57.71 -48.83 103.55
CA VAL A 681 -58.72 -49.90 103.70
C VAL A 681 -58.30 -50.93 104.78
N TRP A 682 -57.11 -50.79 105.34
CA TRP A 682 -56.64 -51.40 106.58
C TRP A 682 -56.52 -50.33 107.65
#